data_AF-A0ABD1P6Z6-F1
#
_entry.id   AF-A0ABD1P6Z6-F1
#
_cell.length_a   1.000
_cell.length_b   1.000
_cell.length_c   1.000
_cell.angle_alpha   90.00
_cell.angle_beta   90.00
_cell.angle_gamma   90.00
#
_symmetry.space_group_name_H-M   'P 1'
#
loop_
_entity.id
_entity.type
_entity.pdbx_description
1 polymer ?
#
loop_
_entity_poly.entity_id
_entity_poly.type
_entity_poly.pdbx_seq_one_letter_code
_entity_poly.pdbx_strand_id
1 'polypeptide(L)'
;MRTLPINRGLIYQPQLKSFQKFLFSSYGPFNVGKGSGSFVNTGNKDPSDEGEGVVSYANDGGGQSLRRSEGVRRVVDNVIQILESGPWGPSIEKSLSLCDVKPETDMVIGVLRRLKDVDLAVNYFRWVERMTDQVHCPEAYNSLLMVMARSKKLDLFEHVLAEMNLAGFGPSFETCVELVSSFVKSQRLKEAFDLIQTMRKFKFRPAFSAYTTLIGALSAVHKPDSPDLMLTLFNQMQELGYEVSVHLFTTLVRVFAREGRVDAALSLLDEMKSNSFDADIVLYNVCIDCFGKVGKVDMAWKFFHEMQSHGLTPDDVTYTSMIGVLCKANKLDEAVELFEQMEWNRTVPCAYAYNTMIMGYGSVGKFDEAYNLLDRQRSKGSIPSVIAYNSLLTCLGKKGKVDEALRMFEEMKDNAMPNLSTYNILIDVLCKAGKLDAAFEIQNAMKAAGLVPNVMTVNIMIDRLCKANKLDEACAIFEGMDHKVCTPNKFTFCSLIDGLGRHGRVDDAYRLYEQMLDSGQIPDAIVYTSLIKNFFKSGRKEDGHKIYKEMVRRGVSPDLTLLNTYMDCIFKAGETEKGRALFEEIKAQFSPDTRSYSILIHGLIKTGFARETYELFYAMKEQGCVLDTLAYNTVIDGFCKSGKVNKAYQLLEEMKVKGLQPTVVTYGSVVDGLSKIDRLDEAYMLFEEAKATGVELNVVVYCSLLDGFGKVGRIDEAYLIMEEMMQKGLMPNVQTWNCLLDALVKAEEIDEALVCFNSMKDLKCTPNAITYSILIYGLCRVRKFNKAFVFWQEMQKQGMKPNTIMYTTMISGLAKAGNMLEADKLFERFKANGGIPDSACYNIMIEGLSLANKAMEAYQLFEETRFKGCNIYTKTCVILLDSLHKAECLEQAAIVGAVLRETAKSQHAVRSL
;
A
#
# COMPACT_ATOMS: atom_id res chain seq x y z
N MET A 1 -0.71 -58.92 -34.16
CA MET A 1 0.02 -58.06 -35.12
C MET A 1 1.06 -57.31 -34.30
N ARG A 2 2.30 -57.80 -34.30
CA ARG A 2 3.43 -57.31 -35.13
C ARG A 2 3.87 -55.92 -34.64
N THR A 3 5.10 -55.67 -34.18
CA THR A 3 6.37 -56.41 -34.30
C THR A 3 7.42 -55.74 -33.39
N LEU A 4 8.11 -56.56 -32.58
CA LEU A 4 9.53 -56.42 -32.15
C LEU A 4 10.48 -56.41 -33.39
N PRO A 5 11.84 -56.35 -33.33
CA PRO A 5 12.80 -56.44 -32.19
C PRO A 5 13.97 -55.38 -32.31
N ILE A 6 15.09 -55.31 -31.54
CA ILE A 6 16.18 -56.28 -31.32
C ILE A 6 17.12 -55.81 -30.17
N ASN A 7 17.37 -56.76 -29.24
CA ASN A 7 18.56 -57.15 -28.43
C ASN A 7 19.48 -56.13 -27.76
N ARG A 8 19.71 -56.21 -26.43
CA ARG A 8 20.32 -57.29 -25.60
C ARG A 8 21.81 -57.55 -25.89
N GLY A 9 22.64 -57.21 -24.90
CA GLY A 9 23.93 -57.84 -24.60
C GLY A 9 24.06 -57.93 -23.07
N LEU A 10 24.10 -59.16 -22.57
CA LEU A 10 24.09 -59.59 -21.16
C LEU A 10 25.40 -60.38 -20.96
N ILE A 11 25.87 -60.44 -19.70
CA ILE A 11 26.80 -61.42 -19.11
C ILE A 11 28.30 -61.05 -19.12
N TYR A 12 28.84 -60.74 -17.94
CA TYR A 12 29.86 -61.58 -17.26
C TYR A 12 29.87 -61.30 -15.74
N GLN A 13 29.43 -62.29 -14.96
CA GLN A 13 29.88 -62.62 -13.60
C GLN A 13 30.70 -63.93 -13.74
N PRO A 14 31.49 -64.47 -12.76
CA PRO A 14 31.58 -64.15 -11.32
C PRO A 14 33.00 -64.34 -10.67
N GLN A 15 33.05 -64.24 -9.33
CA GLN A 15 34.04 -64.81 -8.35
C GLN A 15 35.36 -64.04 -8.17
N LEU A 16 35.97 -63.88 -6.98
CA LEU A 16 36.07 -64.79 -5.84
C LEU A 16 36.35 -64.03 -4.53
N LYS A 17 35.83 -64.58 -3.43
CA LYS A 17 36.26 -64.37 -2.04
C LYS A 17 37.79 -64.49 -1.93
N SER A 18 38.42 -63.59 -1.15
CA SER A 18 39.43 -63.90 -0.11
C SER A 18 40.36 -62.71 0.12
N PHE A 19 40.01 -61.79 1.02
CA PHE A 19 41.02 -61.01 1.76
C PHE A 19 40.41 -60.57 3.10
N GLN A 20 40.05 -61.57 3.91
CA GLN A 20 39.87 -61.42 5.34
C GLN A 20 40.78 -62.46 6.02
N LYS A 21 41.94 -62.01 6.49
CA LYS A 21 42.65 -62.39 7.73
C LYS A 21 44.14 -62.08 7.60
N PHE A 22 44.73 -61.73 8.74
CA PHE A 22 46.00 -61.01 8.98
C PHE A 22 45.82 -59.49 8.84
N LEU A 23 45.70 -58.69 9.90
CA LEU A 23 46.07 -58.86 11.31
C LEU A 23 45.15 -58.02 12.21
N PHE A 24 44.52 -58.66 13.19
CA PHE A 24 44.15 -58.04 14.46
C PHE A 24 45.33 -58.26 15.40
N SER A 25 45.91 -57.16 15.89
CA SER A 25 46.80 -57.02 17.05
C SER A 25 47.25 -55.55 17.00
N SER A 26 46.94 -54.64 17.91
CA SER A 26 46.77 -54.78 19.35
C SER A 26 45.87 -53.64 19.87
N TYR A 27 45.12 -53.98 20.92
CA TYR A 27 44.42 -53.09 21.83
C TYR A 27 45.36 -52.04 22.47
N GLY A 28 44.81 -50.87 22.81
CA GLY A 28 45.23 -50.10 24.00
C GLY A 28 44.93 -48.59 23.96
N PRO A 29 44.36 -47.96 25.02
CA PRO A 29 43.45 -46.82 24.92
C PRO A 29 43.90 -45.55 25.70
N PHE A 30 42.99 -44.56 25.83
CA PHE A 30 42.97 -43.39 26.74
C PHE A 30 43.73 -42.12 26.27
N ASN A 31 43.28 -40.88 26.52
CA ASN A 31 42.36 -40.37 27.54
C ASN A 31 41.73 -39.02 27.14
N VAL A 32 40.49 -38.79 27.59
CA VAL A 32 39.75 -37.52 27.48
C VAL A 32 39.99 -36.71 28.74
N GLY A 33 40.44 -35.45 28.60
CA GLY A 33 40.50 -34.46 29.68
C GLY A 33 39.35 -33.45 29.57
N LYS A 34 38.42 -33.51 30.53
CA LYS A 34 37.35 -32.52 30.77
C LYS A 34 37.89 -31.24 31.42
N GLY A 35 37.23 -30.11 31.17
CA GLY A 35 37.18 -28.93 32.04
C GLY A 35 36.46 -27.77 31.32
N SER A 36 35.16 -27.53 31.50
CA SER A 36 34.49 -26.80 32.60
C SER A 36 34.87 -25.31 32.73
N GLY A 37 33.90 -24.42 32.50
CA GLY A 37 33.63 -23.31 33.43
C GLY A 37 33.87 -21.86 32.98
N SER A 38 32.75 -21.14 32.83
CA SER A 38 32.46 -19.79 33.38
C SER A 38 33.18 -18.52 32.87
N PHE A 39 32.40 -17.71 32.13
CA PHE A 39 31.89 -16.37 32.47
C PHE A 39 32.81 -15.19 32.88
N VAL A 40 32.42 -14.02 32.32
CA VAL A 40 32.53 -12.62 32.81
C VAL A 40 33.63 -11.70 32.21
N ASN A 41 33.21 -10.91 31.22
CA ASN A 41 33.10 -9.44 31.19
C ASN A 41 34.34 -8.52 31.36
N THR A 42 34.20 -7.32 30.76
CA THR A 42 35.08 -6.12 30.74
C THR A 42 36.25 -6.23 29.75
N GLY A 43 36.64 -5.21 28.98
CA GLY A 43 36.30 -3.80 28.88
C GLY A 43 37.42 -3.15 28.05
N ASN A 44 37.10 -2.09 27.29
CA ASN A 44 37.99 -1.26 26.47
C ASN A 44 39.46 -1.17 26.92
N LYS A 45 40.39 -1.27 25.96
CA LYS A 45 41.42 -0.24 25.67
C LYS A 45 42.28 -0.62 24.46
N ASP A 46 42.70 0.43 23.76
CA ASP A 46 43.50 0.47 22.53
C ASP A 46 44.83 -0.31 22.59
N PRO A 47 45.43 -0.66 21.43
CA PRO A 47 46.70 -1.37 21.37
C PRO A 47 47.87 -0.38 21.23
N SER A 48 48.87 -0.51 22.11
CA SER A 48 50.23 -0.03 21.84
C SER A 48 51.26 -0.83 22.65
N ASP A 49 52.25 -1.30 21.92
CA ASP A 49 53.62 -1.70 22.31
C ASP A 49 53.90 -2.98 23.12
N GLU A 50 54.65 -3.84 22.41
CA GLU A 50 55.95 -4.45 22.76
C GLU A 50 56.13 -5.25 24.06
N GLY A 51 56.71 -6.44 23.91
CA GLY A 51 57.27 -7.21 25.02
C GLY A 51 57.53 -8.67 24.69
N GLU A 52 58.76 -8.96 24.27
CA GLU A 52 59.35 -10.27 23.97
C GLU A 52 59.31 -11.27 25.15
N GLY A 53 59.29 -12.57 24.82
CA GLY A 53 59.40 -13.66 25.80
C GLY A 53 59.76 -15.00 25.14
N VAL A 54 61.07 -15.24 25.06
CA VAL A 54 61.78 -16.40 24.49
C VAL A 54 61.55 -17.69 25.28
N VAL A 55 61.32 -18.84 24.60
CA VAL A 55 61.91 -20.14 24.98
C VAL A 55 62.24 -21.01 23.75
N SER A 56 63.54 -21.08 23.50
CA SER A 56 64.38 -22.09 22.84
C SER A 56 63.83 -23.48 22.50
N TYR A 57 64.15 -23.94 21.28
CA TYR A 57 64.92 -25.18 21.06
C TYR A 57 65.95 -24.97 19.95
N ALA A 58 67.22 -25.17 20.30
CA ALA A 58 68.33 -25.26 19.37
C ALA A 58 68.45 -26.70 18.85
N ASN A 59 68.65 -26.89 17.54
CA ASN A 59 69.97 -27.33 17.07
C ASN A 59 70.13 -27.22 15.55
N ASP A 60 71.23 -26.55 15.20
CA ASP A 60 72.11 -26.68 14.03
C ASP A 60 71.55 -26.95 12.63
N GLY A 61 71.70 -25.92 11.78
CA GLY A 61 71.55 -26.00 10.32
C GLY A 61 71.18 -24.67 9.63
N GLY A 62 70.85 -23.61 10.38
CA GLY A 62 70.20 -22.39 9.86
C GLY A 62 71.09 -21.26 9.32
N GLY A 63 72.41 -21.40 9.31
CA GLY A 63 73.34 -20.30 9.02
C GLY A 63 73.35 -19.80 7.56
N GLN A 64 72.87 -20.58 6.59
CA GLN A 64 72.84 -20.19 5.17
C GLN A 64 71.45 -19.78 4.64
N SER A 65 70.36 -20.10 5.37
CA SER A 65 68.98 -19.76 4.95
C SER A 65 68.60 -18.31 5.33
N LEU A 66 69.03 -17.83 6.50
CA LEU A 66 68.72 -16.48 6.99
C LEU A 66 69.36 -15.34 6.17
N ARG A 67 70.61 -15.52 5.69
CA ARG A 67 71.26 -14.51 4.82
C ARG A 67 70.65 -14.44 3.41
N ARG A 68 70.08 -15.54 2.90
CA ARG A 68 69.32 -15.56 1.63
C ARG A 68 67.96 -14.86 1.79
N SER A 69 67.28 -15.08 2.91
CA SER A 69 65.98 -14.45 3.23
C SER A 69 66.04 -12.91 3.33
N GLU A 70 67.06 -12.34 3.98
CA GLU A 70 67.24 -10.87 4.08
C GLU A 70 67.65 -10.22 2.75
N GLY A 71 68.47 -10.91 1.95
CA GLY A 71 68.85 -10.45 0.61
C GLY A 71 67.65 -10.38 -0.34
N VAL A 72 66.80 -11.42 -0.33
CA VAL A 72 65.54 -11.47 -1.09
C VAL A 72 64.58 -10.37 -0.65
N ARG A 73 64.46 -10.09 0.66
CA ARG A 73 63.55 -9.05 1.19
C ARG A 73 63.93 -7.63 0.75
N ARG A 74 65.22 -7.28 0.78
CA ARG A 74 65.72 -5.96 0.31
C ARG A 74 65.53 -5.78 -1.20
N VAL A 75 65.70 -6.83 -1.98
CA VAL A 75 65.48 -6.76 -3.43
C VAL A 75 63.98 -6.66 -3.74
N VAL A 76 63.11 -7.36 -3.00
CA VAL A 76 61.66 -7.21 -3.07
C VAL A 76 61.23 -5.76 -2.73
N ASP A 77 61.81 -5.14 -1.71
CA ASP A 77 61.57 -3.71 -1.36
C ASP A 77 61.96 -2.76 -2.50
N ASN A 78 63.15 -2.94 -3.08
CA ASN A 78 63.62 -2.13 -4.20
C ASN A 78 62.73 -2.29 -5.44
N VAL A 79 62.30 -3.52 -5.74
CA VAL A 79 61.40 -3.80 -6.86
C VAL A 79 60.02 -3.17 -6.64
N ILE A 80 59.47 -3.23 -5.42
CA ILE A 80 58.19 -2.56 -5.10
C ILE A 80 58.31 -1.04 -5.24
N GLN A 81 59.42 -0.44 -4.77
CA GLN A 81 59.66 1.00 -4.89
C GLN A 81 59.76 1.46 -6.35
N ILE A 82 60.33 0.62 -7.22
CA ILE A 82 60.38 0.86 -8.67
C ILE A 82 58.98 0.73 -9.28
N LEU A 83 58.20 -0.27 -8.89
CA LEU A 83 56.85 -0.50 -9.40
C LEU A 83 55.85 0.58 -8.95
N GLU A 84 56.00 1.15 -7.75
CA GLU A 84 55.15 2.23 -7.22
C GLU A 84 55.53 3.63 -7.76
N SER A 85 56.62 3.74 -8.55
CA SER A 85 57.11 5.02 -9.07
C SER A 85 56.28 5.62 -10.23
N GLY A 86 55.34 4.86 -10.82
CA GLY A 86 54.46 5.33 -11.89
C GLY A 86 53.68 4.22 -12.61
N PRO A 87 52.84 4.57 -13.62
CA PRO A 87 52.10 3.58 -14.41
C PRO A 87 53.04 2.73 -15.30
N TRP A 88 52.66 1.48 -15.55
CA TRP A 88 53.49 0.52 -16.29
C TRP A 88 53.91 1.05 -17.68
N GLY A 89 55.21 0.99 -17.99
CA GLY A 89 55.75 1.44 -19.26
C GLY A 89 57.21 1.03 -19.49
N PRO A 90 57.80 1.39 -20.64
CA PRO A 90 59.15 0.96 -21.04
C PRO A 90 60.26 1.39 -20.08
N SER A 91 60.07 2.50 -19.35
CA SER A 91 61.01 3.02 -18.35
C SER A 91 61.10 2.13 -17.11
N ILE A 92 59.96 1.58 -16.66
CA ILE A 92 59.88 0.65 -15.52
C ILE A 92 60.48 -0.69 -15.93
N GLU A 93 60.14 -1.22 -17.11
CA GLU A 93 60.72 -2.48 -17.63
C GLU A 93 62.25 -2.40 -17.75
N LYS A 94 62.78 -1.26 -18.22
CA LYS A 94 64.23 -1.02 -18.32
C LYS A 94 64.89 -0.92 -16.95
N SER A 95 64.23 -0.29 -15.98
CA SER A 95 64.70 -0.19 -14.59
C SER A 95 64.67 -1.54 -13.87
N LEU A 96 63.66 -2.36 -14.13
CA LEU A 96 63.56 -3.75 -13.64
C LEU A 96 64.62 -4.66 -14.26
N SER A 97 64.96 -4.47 -15.55
CA SER A 97 66.03 -5.22 -16.23
C SER A 97 67.45 -4.87 -15.77
N LEU A 98 67.64 -3.68 -15.20
CA LEU A 98 68.91 -3.23 -14.61
C LEU A 98 69.15 -3.81 -13.20
N CYS A 99 68.11 -4.36 -12.56
CA CYS A 99 68.24 -5.17 -11.36
C CYS A 99 68.72 -6.57 -11.76
N ASP A 100 70.03 -6.76 -11.77
CA ASP A 100 70.76 -7.94 -12.27
C ASP A 100 70.59 -9.21 -11.40
N VAL A 101 69.35 -9.61 -11.14
CA VAL A 101 68.99 -10.82 -10.39
C VAL A 101 67.89 -11.54 -11.16
N LYS A 102 68.17 -12.78 -11.60
CA LYS A 102 67.14 -13.64 -12.19
C LYS A 102 65.99 -13.76 -11.18
N PRO A 103 64.73 -13.45 -11.56
CA PRO A 103 63.62 -13.49 -10.63
C PRO A 103 63.41 -14.93 -10.16
N GLU A 104 63.88 -15.25 -8.94
CA GLU A 104 63.57 -16.52 -8.28
C GLU A 104 62.10 -16.52 -7.84
N THR A 105 61.48 -17.69 -7.84
CA THR A 105 60.05 -17.89 -7.53
C THR A 105 59.62 -17.24 -6.20
N ASP A 106 60.48 -17.27 -5.18
CA ASP A 106 60.23 -16.66 -3.87
C ASP A 106 60.21 -15.12 -3.91
N MET A 107 60.96 -14.50 -4.82
CA MET A 107 60.96 -13.05 -5.04
C MET A 107 59.65 -12.59 -5.68
N VAL A 108 59.17 -13.33 -6.69
CA VAL A 108 57.91 -13.04 -7.38
C VAL A 108 56.73 -13.13 -6.41
N ILE A 109 56.68 -14.17 -5.58
CA ILE A 109 55.66 -14.32 -4.52
C ILE A 109 55.75 -13.17 -3.50
N GLY A 110 56.97 -12.80 -3.08
CA GLY A 110 57.22 -11.72 -2.13
C GLY A 110 56.77 -10.34 -2.63
N VAL A 111 57.01 -10.04 -3.92
CA VAL A 111 56.56 -8.81 -4.57
C VAL A 111 55.04 -8.80 -4.72
N LEU A 112 54.45 -9.87 -5.26
CA LEU A 112 52.99 -9.96 -5.47
C LEU A 112 52.21 -9.79 -4.15
N ARG A 113 52.61 -10.45 -3.06
CA ARG A 113 51.89 -10.34 -1.78
C ARG A 113 51.84 -8.92 -1.19
N ARG A 114 52.76 -8.04 -1.59
CA ARG A 114 52.92 -6.69 -1.06
C ARG A 114 52.39 -5.59 -1.98
N LEU A 115 52.19 -5.88 -3.27
CA LEU A 115 51.60 -4.94 -4.22
C LEU A 115 50.11 -4.73 -3.94
N LYS A 116 49.66 -3.47 -4.01
CA LYS A 116 48.26 -3.07 -3.84
C LYS A 116 47.53 -2.86 -5.18
N ASP A 117 48.27 -2.53 -6.23
CA ASP A 117 47.74 -2.29 -7.58
C ASP A 117 47.75 -3.58 -8.41
N VAL A 118 46.60 -3.94 -8.97
CA VAL A 118 46.43 -5.17 -9.78
C VAL A 118 46.99 -5.06 -11.16
N ASP A 119 46.90 -3.90 -11.81
CA ASP A 119 47.39 -3.77 -13.18
C ASP A 119 48.92 -3.86 -13.17
N LEU A 120 49.55 -3.26 -12.16
CA LEU A 120 50.99 -3.39 -11.93
C LEU A 120 51.38 -4.83 -11.55
N ALA A 121 50.60 -5.52 -10.71
CA ALA A 121 50.88 -6.91 -10.32
C ALA A 121 50.73 -7.90 -11.50
N VAL A 122 49.70 -7.75 -12.34
CA VAL A 122 49.48 -8.57 -13.55
C VAL A 122 50.55 -8.29 -14.60
N ASN A 123 50.91 -7.03 -14.83
CA ASN A 123 51.96 -6.68 -15.79
C ASN A 123 53.34 -7.13 -15.31
N TYR A 124 53.64 -7.04 -14.01
CA TYR A 124 54.85 -7.60 -13.41
C TYR A 124 54.91 -9.12 -13.56
N PHE A 125 53.82 -9.83 -13.27
CA PHE A 125 53.71 -11.27 -13.43
C PHE A 125 54.00 -11.71 -14.88
N ARG A 126 53.40 -11.00 -15.86
CA ARG A 126 53.59 -11.24 -17.30
C ARG A 126 54.98 -10.86 -17.80
N TRP A 127 55.58 -9.81 -17.25
CA TRP A 127 56.95 -9.41 -17.60
C TRP A 127 57.97 -10.47 -17.15
N VAL A 128 57.79 -11.03 -15.95
CA VAL A 128 58.64 -12.12 -15.47
C VAL A 128 58.46 -13.36 -16.36
N GLU A 129 57.23 -13.70 -16.74
CA GLU A 129 56.91 -14.79 -17.68
C GLU A 129 57.65 -14.64 -19.03
N ARG A 130 57.68 -13.43 -19.59
CA ARG A 130 58.40 -13.11 -20.85
C ARG A 130 59.92 -13.16 -20.71
N MET A 131 60.45 -12.87 -19.52
CA MET A 131 61.89 -12.84 -19.27
C MET A 131 62.45 -14.23 -18.94
N THR A 132 61.66 -15.12 -18.34
CA THR A 132 62.10 -16.46 -17.94
C THR A 132 61.70 -17.56 -18.93
N ASP A 133 60.73 -17.29 -19.82
CA ASP A 133 60.15 -18.25 -20.77
C ASP A 133 59.64 -19.55 -20.09
N GLN A 134 59.28 -19.44 -18.81
CA GLN A 134 58.81 -20.53 -17.96
C GLN A 134 57.46 -20.18 -17.33
N VAL A 135 56.57 -21.16 -17.25
CA VAL A 135 55.29 -21.03 -16.56
C VAL A 135 55.54 -20.92 -15.05
N HIS A 136 54.89 -19.95 -14.41
CA HIS A 136 55.03 -19.70 -12.97
C HIS A 136 54.53 -20.87 -12.11
N CYS A 137 55.02 -20.96 -10.87
CA CYS A 137 54.58 -21.98 -9.93
C CYS A 137 53.14 -21.71 -9.43
N PRO A 138 52.43 -22.74 -8.94
CA PRO A 138 51.08 -22.60 -8.38
C PRO A 138 50.97 -21.53 -7.27
N GLU A 139 52.00 -21.36 -6.46
CA GLU A 139 52.05 -20.40 -5.34
C GLU A 139 52.12 -18.94 -5.80
N ALA A 140 52.73 -18.68 -6.96
CA ALA A 140 52.76 -17.36 -7.58
C ALA A 140 51.39 -16.99 -8.18
N TYR A 141 50.74 -17.92 -8.88
CA TYR A 141 49.35 -17.75 -9.34
C TYR A 141 48.38 -17.54 -8.17
N ASN A 142 48.49 -18.34 -7.10
CA ASN A 142 47.69 -18.17 -5.87
C ASN A 142 47.90 -16.79 -5.23
N SER A 143 49.13 -16.28 -5.21
CA SER A 143 49.44 -14.95 -4.68
C SER A 143 48.88 -13.82 -5.56
N LEU A 144 48.88 -13.99 -6.89
CA LEU A 144 48.26 -13.05 -7.83
C LEU A 144 46.73 -13.01 -7.64
N LEU A 145 46.06 -14.17 -7.54
CA LEU A 145 44.62 -14.25 -7.27
C LEU A 145 44.23 -13.54 -5.96
N MET A 146 45.08 -13.66 -4.93
CA MET A 146 44.88 -12.98 -3.64
C MET A 146 44.99 -11.46 -3.72
N VAL A 147 45.88 -10.92 -4.56
CA VAL A 147 45.97 -9.48 -4.82
C VAL A 147 44.74 -8.99 -5.60
N MET A 148 44.26 -9.79 -6.55
CA MET A 148 43.06 -9.49 -7.33
C MET A 148 41.79 -9.45 -6.49
N ALA A 149 41.67 -10.32 -5.49
CA ALA A 149 40.56 -10.27 -4.53
C ALA A 149 40.56 -9.01 -3.65
N ARG A 150 41.72 -8.38 -3.42
CA ARG A 150 41.84 -7.14 -2.61
C ARG A 150 41.49 -5.88 -3.40
N SER A 151 41.76 -5.84 -4.71
CA SER A 151 41.61 -4.63 -5.55
C SER A 151 40.28 -4.51 -6.29
N LYS A 152 39.37 -5.48 -6.12
CA LYS A 152 37.97 -5.46 -6.60
C LYS A 152 37.76 -5.57 -8.12
N LYS A 153 38.79 -5.83 -8.94
CA LYS A 153 38.69 -6.04 -10.40
C LYS A 153 38.54 -7.53 -10.76
N LEU A 154 37.42 -7.89 -11.39
CA LEU A 154 37.02 -9.30 -11.64
C LEU A 154 37.19 -9.79 -13.09
N ASP A 155 37.26 -8.90 -14.07
CA ASP A 155 37.26 -9.27 -15.50
C ASP A 155 38.50 -10.11 -15.89
N LEU A 156 39.58 -9.95 -15.14
CA LEU A 156 40.84 -10.68 -15.32
C LEU A 156 40.88 -12.01 -14.53
N PHE A 157 39.91 -12.29 -13.66
CA PHE A 157 39.92 -13.46 -12.78
C PHE A 157 39.65 -14.76 -13.55
N GLU A 158 38.70 -14.73 -14.50
CA GLU A 158 38.41 -15.87 -15.39
C GLU A 158 39.61 -16.19 -16.30
N HIS A 159 40.31 -15.16 -16.77
CA HIS A 159 41.49 -15.30 -17.63
C HIS A 159 42.64 -15.99 -16.88
N VAL A 160 42.95 -15.56 -15.65
CA VAL A 160 44.01 -16.18 -14.84
C VAL A 160 43.66 -17.62 -14.45
N LEU A 161 42.40 -17.92 -14.11
CA LEU A 161 41.97 -19.30 -13.83
C LEU A 161 42.01 -20.20 -15.07
N ALA A 162 41.73 -19.65 -16.26
CA ALA A 162 41.87 -20.37 -17.53
C ALA A 162 43.34 -20.69 -17.84
N GLU A 163 44.24 -19.73 -17.61
CA GLU A 163 45.70 -19.91 -17.75
C GLU A 163 46.23 -20.97 -16.78
N MET A 164 45.80 -20.95 -15.50
CA MET A 164 46.14 -21.98 -14.53
C MET A 164 45.69 -23.38 -14.98
N ASN A 165 44.47 -23.50 -15.52
CA ASN A 165 43.96 -24.78 -16.04
C ASN A 165 44.76 -25.28 -17.27
N LEU A 166 45.12 -24.38 -18.19
CA LEU A 166 45.98 -24.71 -19.35
C LEU A 166 47.39 -25.14 -18.91
N ALA A 167 47.90 -24.55 -17.83
CA ALA A 167 49.16 -24.93 -17.20
C ALA A 167 49.07 -26.23 -16.36
N GLY A 168 47.87 -26.78 -16.16
CA GLY A 168 47.64 -28.00 -15.37
C GLY A 168 47.64 -27.79 -13.85
N PHE A 169 47.57 -26.54 -13.37
CA PHE A 169 47.57 -26.18 -11.96
C PHE A 169 46.17 -25.73 -11.51
N GLY A 170 45.82 -26.01 -10.25
CA GLY A 170 44.59 -25.53 -9.63
C GLY A 170 44.85 -24.55 -8.49
N PRO A 171 43.88 -23.66 -8.18
CA PRO A 171 43.98 -22.83 -6.99
C PRO A 171 44.01 -23.71 -5.74
N SER A 172 44.85 -23.36 -4.76
CA SER A 172 44.94 -24.13 -3.52
C SER A 172 43.63 -24.05 -2.73
N PHE A 173 43.36 -25.05 -1.87
CA PHE A 173 42.17 -25.04 -1.01
C PHE A 173 42.14 -23.82 -0.08
N GLU A 174 43.29 -23.42 0.45
CA GLU A 174 43.43 -22.23 1.30
C GLU A 174 43.15 -20.94 0.52
N THR A 175 43.68 -20.83 -0.70
CA THR A 175 43.39 -19.70 -1.60
C THR A 175 41.88 -19.62 -1.89
N CYS A 176 41.23 -20.75 -2.20
CA CYS A 176 39.79 -20.79 -2.48
C CYS A 176 38.94 -20.26 -1.32
N VAL A 177 39.27 -20.65 -0.07
CA VAL A 177 38.55 -20.21 1.13
C VAL A 177 38.74 -18.73 1.39
N GLU A 178 39.97 -18.23 1.28
CA GLU A 178 40.27 -16.83 1.54
C GLU A 178 39.68 -15.92 0.47
N LEU A 179 39.66 -16.35 -0.80
CA LEU A 179 38.99 -15.65 -1.90
C LEU A 179 37.49 -15.49 -1.61
N VAL A 180 36.79 -16.59 -1.35
CA VAL A 180 35.36 -16.55 -1.04
C VAL A 180 35.08 -15.73 0.22
N SER A 181 35.93 -15.85 1.25
CA SER A 181 35.82 -15.05 2.48
C SER A 181 36.02 -13.55 2.23
N SER A 182 36.93 -13.16 1.33
CA SER A 182 37.14 -11.76 0.93
C SER A 182 35.92 -11.17 0.24
N PHE A 183 35.29 -11.91 -0.68
CA PHE A 183 34.06 -11.46 -1.35
C PHE A 183 32.87 -11.39 -0.40
N VAL A 184 32.76 -12.34 0.54
CA VAL A 184 31.75 -12.34 1.60
C VAL A 184 31.91 -11.12 2.52
N LYS A 185 33.12 -10.82 3.00
CA LYS A 185 33.42 -9.62 3.81
C LYS A 185 33.08 -8.32 3.08
N SER A 186 33.17 -8.32 1.74
CA SER A 186 32.84 -7.18 0.88
C SER A 186 31.36 -7.10 0.48
N GLN A 187 30.48 -7.99 0.98
CA GLN A 187 29.04 -8.09 0.64
C GLN A 187 28.73 -8.36 -0.85
N ARG A 188 29.69 -8.86 -1.64
CA ARG A 188 29.53 -9.16 -3.08
C ARG A 188 29.20 -10.64 -3.33
N LEU A 189 28.03 -11.07 -2.84
CA LEU A 189 27.67 -12.51 -2.79
C LEU A 189 27.43 -13.16 -4.17
N LYS A 190 26.92 -12.41 -5.16
CA LYS A 190 26.67 -12.94 -6.51
C LYS A 190 27.97 -13.29 -7.23
N GLU A 191 28.98 -12.46 -7.07
CA GLU A 191 30.29 -12.68 -7.68
C GLU A 191 31.07 -13.79 -6.98
N ALA A 192 30.91 -13.94 -5.67
CA ALA A 192 31.43 -15.10 -4.95
C ALA A 192 30.81 -16.41 -5.46
N PHE A 193 29.53 -16.40 -5.82
CA PHE A 193 28.86 -17.53 -6.47
C PHE A 193 29.40 -17.77 -7.89
N ASP A 194 29.53 -16.71 -8.71
CA ASP A 194 30.07 -16.81 -10.07
C ASP A 194 31.53 -17.32 -10.07
N LEU A 195 32.32 -16.97 -9.06
CA LEU A 195 33.66 -17.50 -8.85
C LEU A 195 33.65 -19.03 -8.67
N ILE A 196 32.75 -19.55 -7.81
CA ILE A 196 32.60 -21.00 -7.60
C ILE A 196 32.14 -21.69 -8.89
N GLN A 197 31.22 -21.10 -9.65
CA GLN A 197 30.81 -21.64 -10.95
C GLN A 197 31.97 -21.67 -11.96
N THR A 198 32.79 -20.62 -11.99
CA THR A 198 33.94 -20.52 -12.88
C THR A 198 35.01 -21.57 -12.53
N MET A 199 35.27 -21.80 -11.24
CA MET A 199 36.15 -22.88 -10.79
C MET A 199 35.64 -24.27 -11.24
N ARG A 200 34.32 -24.52 -11.18
CA ARG A 200 33.72 -25.78 -11.67
C ARG A 200 33.77 -25.91 -13.19
N LYS A 201 33.59 -24.82 -13.94
CA LYS A 201 33.74 -24.78 -15.41
C LYS A 201 35.12 -25.29 -15.85
N PHE A 202 36.15 -25.00 -15.06
CA PHE A 202 37.51 -25.49 -15.26
C PHE A 202 37.83 -26.81 -14.50
N LYS A 203 36.82 -27.52 -13.99
CA LYS A 203 36.93 -28.80 -13.26
C LYS A 203 37.74 -28.76 -11.96
N PHE A 204 37.98 -27.58 -11.38
CA PHE A 204 38.56 -27.47 -10.05
C PHE A 204 37.53 -27.86 -8.98
N ARG A 205 37.99 -28.50 -7.90
CA ARG A 205 37.15 -28.85 -6.74
C ARG A 205 37.29 -27.76 -5.67
N PRO A 206 36.29 -26.88 -5.48
CA PRO A 206 36.36 -25.86 -4.42
C PRO A 206 36.29 -26.53 -3.05
N ALA A 207 36.92 -25.91 -2.05
CA ALA A 207 36.96 -26.43 -0.68
C ALA A 207 35.56 -26.47 -0.03
N PHE A 208 35.28 -27.49 0.78
CA PHE A 208 34.04 -27.60 1.56
C PHE A 208 33.75 -26.35 2.43
N SER A 209 34.81 -25.79 3.04
CA SER A 209 34.74 -24.56 3.85
C SER A 209 34.35 -23.32 3.03
N ALA A 210 34.70 -23.27 1.74
CA ALA A 210 34.30 -22.17 0.87
C ALA A 210 32.79 -22.19 0.58
N TYR A 211 32.23 -23.38 0.31
CA TYR A 211 30.79 -23.56 0.12
C TYR A 211 29.99 -23.22 1.38
N THR A 212 30.39 -23.72 2.55
CA THR A 212 29.69 -23.47 3.82
C THR A 212 29.77 -22.00 4.24
N THR A 213 30.90 -21.33 4.02
CA THR A 213 31.07 -19.89 4.28
C THR A 213 30.13 -19.05 3.39
N LEU A 214 30.00 -19.41 2.10
CA LEU A 214 29.11 -18.70 1.18
C LEU A 214 27.64 -18.95 1.50
N ILE A 215 27.25 -20.20 1.80
CA ILE A 215 25.88 -20.53 2.21
C ILE A 215 25.52 -19.82 3.52
N GLY A 216 26.43 -19.78 4.50
CA GLY A 216 26.25 -19.02 5.74
C GLY A 216 26.06 -17.52 5.49
N ALA A 217 26.87 -16.94 4.60
CA ALA A 217 26.74 -15.52 4.23
C ALA A 217 25.45 -15.21 3.45
N LEU A 218 25.05 -16.10 2.54
CA LEU A 218 23.77 -16.00 1.82
C LEU A 218 22.58 -16.13 2.78
N SER A 219 22.67 -16.98 3.81
CA SER A 219 21.62 -17.13 4.82
C SER A 219 21.39 -15.87 5.67
N ALA A 220 22.39 -14.98 5.78
CA ALA A 220 22.29 -13.73 6.51
C ALA A 220 21.70 -12.58 5.66
N VAL A 221 21.83 -12.65 4.33
CA VAL A 221 21.45 -11.58 3.42
C VAL A 221 20.10 -11.89 2.78
N HIS A 222 19.09 -11.09 3.11
CA HIS A 222 17.69 -11.28 2.70
C HIS A 222 17.44 -10.72 1.29
N LYS A 223 17.91 -11.43 0.26
CA LYS A 223 17.64 -11.10 -1.15
C LYS A 223 16.78 -12.21 -1.79
N PRO A 224 15.80 -11.87 -2.65
CA PRO A 224 14.89 -12.85 -3.26
C PRO A 224 15.60 -13.93 -4.09
N ASP A 225 16.78 -13.65 -4.66
CA ASP A 225 17.56 -14.61 -5.46
C ASP A 225 18.47 -15.53 -4.61
N SER A 226 18.68 -15.20 -3.33
CA SER A 226 19.59 -15.94 -2.44
C SER A 226 19.24 -17.43 -2.21
N PRO A 227 17.98 -17.85 -2.02
CA PRO A 227 17.61 -19.25 -1.83
C PRO A 227 17.96 -20.16 -3.02
N ASP A 228 17.66 -19.73 -4.24
CA ASP A 228 17.91 -20.51 -5.45
C ASP A 228 19.41 -20.73 -5.67
N LEU A 229 20.22 -19.72 -5.35
CA LEU A 229 21.67 -19.81 -5.35
C LEU A 229 22.17 -20.80 -4.28
N MET A 230 21.58 -20.80 -3.07
CA MET A 230 21.95 -21.72 -1.99
C MET A 230 21.61 -23.18 -2.32
N LEU A 231 20.43 -23.47 -2.88
CA LEU A 231 20.09 -24.82 -3.36
C LEU A 231 21.04 -25.29 -4.45
N THR A 232 21.39 -24.39 -5.38
CA THR A 232 22.35 -24.71 -6.42
C THR A 232 23.70 -25.08 -5.80
N LEU A 233 24.23 -24.27 -4.87
CA LEU A 233 25.48 -24.60 -4.17
C LEU A 233 25.40 -25.92 -3.39
N PHE A 234 24.26 -26.20 -2.76
CA PHE A 234 24.05 -27.43 -2.01
C PHE A 234 24.07 -28.68 -2.90
N ASN A 235 23.33 -28.68 -4.00
CA ASN A 235 23.32 -29.77 -4.97
C ASN A 235 24.73 -29.99 -5.55
N GLN A 236 25.47 -28.90 -5.78
CA GLN A 236 26.85 -28.97 -6.26
C GLN A 236 27.81 -29.63 -5.26
N MET A 237 27.59 -29.44 -3.96
CA MET A 237 28.38 -30.12 -2.93
C MET A 237 28.11 -31.63 -2.93
N GLN A 238 26.85 -32.03 -3.13
CA GLN A 238 26.45 -33.44 -3.18
C GLN A 238 26.98 -34.15 -4.42
N GLU A 239 26.94 -33.50 -5.60
CA GLU A 239 27.52 -34.03 -6.85
C GLU A 239 29.04 -34.32 -6.72
N LEU A 240 29.75 -33.56 -5.89
CA LEU A 240 31.18 -33.73 -5.62
C LEU A 240 31.47 -34.79 -4.56
N GLY A 241 30.45 -35.33 -3.89
CA GLY A 241 30.56 -36.37 -2.86
C GLY A 241 31.05 -35.85 -1.50
N TYR A 242 30.82 -34.59 -1.17
CA TYR A 242 31.13 -34.07 0.16
C TYR A 242 30.16 -34.61 1.22
N GLU A 243 30.67 -34.97 2.41
CA GLU A 243 29.82 -35.34 3.55
C GLU A 243 29.05 -34.10 4.05
N VAL A 244 27.74 -34.11 3.82
CA VAL A 244 26.85 -33.03 4.26
C VAL A 244 26.50 -33.22 5.73
N SER A 245 26.64 -32.16 6.53
CA SER A 245 26.26 -32.18 7.95
C SER A 245 24.78 -31.79 8.14
N VAL A 246 24.17 -32.32 9.22
CA VAL A 246 22.80 -31.96 9.66
C VAL A 246 22.63 -30.44 9.88
N HIS A 247 23.71 -29.74 10.25
CA HIS A 247 23.71 -28.29 10.42
C HIS A 247 23.48 -27.53 9.11
N LEU A 248 24.00 -28.04 7.98
CA LEU A 248 23.80 -27.43 6.66
C LEU A 248 22.34 -27.60 6.20
N PHE A 249 21.76 -28.79 6.39
CA PHE A 249 20.34 -29.04 6.17
C PHE A 249 19.47 -28.10 7.02
N THR A 250 19.78 -27.96 8.31
CA THR A 250 19.04 -27.07 9.24
C THR A 250 19.09 -25.61 8.77
N THR A 251 20.24 -25.15 8.27
CA THR A 251 20.42 -23.78 7.78
C THR A 251 19.60 -23.54 6.51
N LEU A 252 19.62 -24.48 5.56
CA LEU A 252 18.85 -24.38 4.32
C LEU A 252 17.35 -24.43 4.59
N VAL A 253 16.88 -25.42 5.35
CA VAL A 253 15.46 -25.55 5.73
C VAL A 253 14.96 -24.28 6.43
N ARG A 254 15.78 -23.66 7.30
CA ARG A 254 15.45 -22.39 7.94
C ARG A 254 15.24 -21.26 6.93
N VAL A 255 16.08 -21.13 5.91
CA VAL A 255 15.95 -20.07 4.91
C VAL A 255 14.73 -20.31 4.02
N PHE A 256 14.58 -21.52 3.46
CA PHE A 256 13.43 -21.86 2.61
C PHE A 256 12.10 -21.69 3.32
N ALA A 257 12.03 -22.11 4.58
CA ALA A 257 10.81 -21.97 5.36
C ALA A 257 10.54 -20.51 5.75
N ARG A 258 11.55 -19.65 5.95
CA ARG A 258 11.35 -18.21 6.18
C ARG A 258 10.83 -17.45 4.97
N GLU A 259 11.20 -17.88 3.77
CA GLU A 259 10.74 -17.28 2.51
C GLU A 259 9.41 -17.88 2.00
N GLY A 260 8.84 -18.85 2.73
CA GLY A 260 7.55 -19.46 2.38
C GLY A 260 7.63 -20.54 1.29
N ARG A 261 8.83 -20.98 0.90
CA ARG A 261 9.08 -22.03 -0.10
C ARG A 261 8.98 -23.42 0.55
N VAL A 262 7.76 -23.83 0.89
CA VAL A 262 7.47 -25.05 1.65
C VAL A 262 7.91 -26.33 0.94
N ASP A 263 7.69 -26.44 -0.37
CA ASP A 263 7.98 -27.69 -1.12
C ASP A 263 9.48 -27.99 -1.19
N ALA A 264 10.31 -26.94 -1.35
CA ALA A 264 11.76 -27.07 -1.34
C ALA A 264 12.28 -27.48 0.05
N ALA A 265 11.72 -26.91 1.12
CA ALA A 265 12.07 -27.27 2.49
C ALA A 265 11.70 -28.74 2.82
N LEU A 266 10.55 -29.23 2.33
CA LEU A 266 10.14 -30.63 2.52
C LEU A 266 11.01 -31.61 1.73
N SER A 267 11.34 -31.28 0.48
CA SER A 267 12.25 -32.10 -0.34
C SER A 267 13.61 -32.29 0.35
N LEU A 268 14.16 -31.23 0.94
CA LEU A 268 15.42 -31.30 1.68
C LEU A 268 15.32 -32.16 2.96
N LEU A 269 14.18 -32.13 3.64
CA LEU A 269 13.94 -32.98 4.82
C LEU A 269 13.78 -34.45 4.44
N ASP A 270 13.09 -34.75 3.35
CA ASP A 270 12.93 -36.12 2.86
C ASP A 270 14.26 -36.69 2.35
N GLU A 271 15.06 -35.85 1.70
CA GLU A 271 16.42 -36.20 1.28
C GLU A 271 17.33 -36.49 2.48
N MET A 272 17.25 -35.68 3.54
CA MET A 272 17.99 -35.92 4.78
C MET A 272 17.62 -37.28 5.42
N LYS A 273 16.32 -37.60 5.45
CA LYS A 273 15.81 -38.90 5.97
C LYS A 273 16.26 -40.07 5.10
N SER A 274 16.26 -39.92 3.78
CA SER A 274 16.73 -40.96 2.86
C SER A 274 18.22 -41.29 3.02
N ASN A 275 19.01 -40.31 3.45
CA ASN A 275 20.44 -40.44 3.74
C ASN A 275 20.72 -40.97 5.16
N SER A 276 19.70 -41.41 5.92
CA SER A 276 19.82 -41.98 7.27
C SER A 276 20.49 -41.06 8.30
N PHE A 277 20.35 -39.74 8.15
CA PHE A 277 20.78 -38.81 9.19
C PHE A 277 19.71 -38.69 10.28
N ASP A 278 20.11 -38.83 11.54
CA ASP A 278 19.22 -38.62 12.68
C ASP A 278 18.88 -37.12 12.80
N ALA A 279 17.60 -36.81 12.69
CA ALA A 279 17.09 -35.45 12.92
C ALA A 279 17.25 -35.08 14.41
N ASP A 280 17.78 -33.90 14.69
CA ASP A 280 17.90 -33.38 16.06
C ASP A 280 16.67 -32.57 16.47
N ILE A 281 16.51 -32.35 17.79
CA ILE A 281 15.41 -31.54 18.35
C ILE A 281 15.43 -30.11 17.78
N VAL A 282 16.63 -29.59 17.47
CA VAL A 282 16.82 -28.24 16.91
C VAL A 282 16.20 -28.12 15.51
N LEU A 283 16.37 -29.11 14.64
CA LEU A 283 15.77 -29.14 13.32
C LEU A 283 14.23 -29.16 13.41
N TYR A 284 13.65 -30.02 14.25
CA TYR A 284 12.19 -30.06 14.45
C TYR A 284 11.67 -28.73 15.01
N ASN A 285 12.36 -28.11 15.97
CA ASN A 285 11.99 -26.79 16.50
C ASN A 285 12.01 -25.70 15.41
N VAL A 286 13.03 -25.71 14.54
CA VAL A 286 13.12 -24.78 13.40
C VAL A 286 11.98 -25.01 12.41
N CYS A 287 11.66 -26.27 12.09
CA CYS A 287 10.55 -26.61 11.21
C CYS A 287 9.22 -26.12 11.80
N ILE A 288 8.95 -26.41 13.07
CA ILE A 288 7.71 -25.99 13.76
C ILE A 288 7.56 -24.46 13.74
N ASP A 289 8.60 -23.70 14.12
CA ASP A 289 8.56 -22.23 14.14
C ASP A 289 8.41 -21.63 12.72
N CYS A 290 9.15 -22.16 11.74
CA CYS A 290 9.17 -21.58 10.40
C CYS A 290 7.90 -21.93 9.60
N PHE A 291 7.45 -23.19 9.59
CA PHE A 291 6.17 -23.54 8.95
C PHE A 291 4.98 -22.88 9.67
N GLY A 292 5.09 -22.67 10.98
CA GLY A 292 4.13 -21.90 11.74
C GLY A 292 4.06 -20.42 11.38
N LYS A 293 5.20 -19.77 11.11
CA LYS A 293 5.24 -18.37 10.62
C LYS A 293 4.63 -18.20 9.23
N VAL A 294 4.75 -19.23 8.39
CA VAL A 294 4.11 -19.28 7.05
C VAL A 294 2.60 -19.57 7.14
N GLY A 295 2.09 -19.93 8.33
CA GLY A 295 0.67 -20.21 8.57
C GLY A 295 0.24 -21.65 8.22
N LYS A 296 1.20 -22.57 8.01
CA LYS A 296 0.93 -23.99 7.71
C LYS A 296 0.92 -24.82 9.00
N VAL A 297 -0.16 -24.69 9.77
CA VAL A 297 -0.31 -25.29 11.10
C VAL A 297 -0.32 -26.83 11.08
N ASP A 298 -0.99 -27.43 10.10
CA ASP A 298 -1.12 -28.90 10.02
C ASP A 298 0.25 -29.58 9.83
N MET A 299 1.15 -28.91 9.11
CA MET A 299 2.53 -29.36 8.94
C MET A 299 3.34 -29.23 10.23
N ALA A 300 3.12 -28.14 11.00
CA ALA A 300 3.75 -27.99 12.31
C ALA A 300 3.31 -29.11 13.28
N TRP A 301 2.03 -29.50 13.28
CA TRP A 301 1.53 -30.65 14.03
C TRP A 301 2.16 -31.98 13.58
N LYS A 302 2.29 -32.18 12.26
CA LYS A 302 2.96 -33.37 11.72
C LYS A 302 4.38 -33.50 12.24
N PHE A 303 5.16 -32.42 12.24
CA PHE A 303 6.53 -32.43 12.77
C PHE A 303 6.58 -32.61 14.29
N PHE A 304 5.63 -32.06 15.04
CA PHE A 304 5.55 -32.25 16.49
C PHE A 304 5.30 -33.72 16.87
N HIS A 305 4.35 -34.38 16.21
CA HIS A 305 4.09 -35.80 16.43
C HIS A 305 5.18 -36.71 15.88
N GLU A 306 5.77 -36.36 14.74
CA GLU A 306 6.90 -37.10 14.19
C GLU A 306 8.09 -37.08 15.15
N MET A 307 8.39 -35.95 15.77
CA MET A 307 9.43 -35.86 16.81
C MET A 307 9.13 -36.80 17.99
N GLN A 308 7.88 -36.84 18.47
CA GLN A 308 7.46 -37.75 19.54
C GLN A 308 7.56 -39.22 19.14
N SER A 309 7.19 -39.59 17.90
CA SER A 309 7.27 -40.97 17.42
C SER A 309 8.70 -41.47 17.26
N HIS A 310 9.66 -40.58 17.02
CA HIS A 310 11.10 -40.88 17.01
C HIS A 310 11.70 -40.97 18.41
N GLY A 311 10.89 -40.87 19.47
CA GLY A 311 11.34 -41.00 20.86
C GLY A 311 12.06 -39.77 21.42
N LEU A 312 12.03 -38.64 20.70
CA LEU A 312 12.57 -37.37 21.18
C LEU A 312 11.55 -36.69 22.10
N THR A 313 11.98 -36.32 23.31
CA THR A 313 11.13 -35.59 24.25
C THR A 313 11.07 -34.11 23.87
N PRO A 314 9.88 -33.53 23.65
CA PRO A 314 9.76 -32.10 23.37
C PRO A 314 10.35 -31.25 24.49
N ASP A 315 11.12 -30.23 24.11
CA ASP A 315 11.70 -29.27 25.06
C ASP A 315 10.79 -28.03 25.22
N ASP A 316 11.16 -27.11 26.11
CA ASP A 316 10.40 -25.87 26.32
C ASP A 316 10.27 -25.02 25.06
N VAL A 317 11.28 -25.08 24.20
CA VAL A 317 11.33 -24.34 22.95
C VAL A 317 10.35 -24.97 21.96
N THR A 318 10.24 -26.30 21.92
CA THR A 318 9.25 -27.01 21.10
C THR A 318 7.83 -26.66 21.51
N TYR A 319 7.50 -26.81 22.80
CA TYR A 319 6.17 -26.49 23.32
C TYR A 319 5.83 -25.02 23.10
N THR A 320 6.74 -24.10 23.41
CA THR A 320 6.44 -22.67 23.24
C THR A 320 6.34 -22.26 21.77
N SER A 321 7.17 -22.84 20.90
CA SER A 321 7.06 -22.60 19.45
C SER A 321 5.70 -23.08 18.95
N MET A 322 5.29 -24.30 19.29
CA MET A 322 4.00 -24.87 18.88
C MET A 322 2.81 -24.07 19.41
N ILE A 323 2.82 -23.70 20.69
CA ILE A 323 1.82 -22.81 21.29
C ILE A 323 1.75 -21.48 20.53
N GLY A 324 2.90 -20.86 20.22
CA GLY A 324 2.96 -19.63 19.45
C GLY A 324 2.39 -19.74 18.03
N VAL A 325 2.60 -20.89 17.36
CA VAL A 325 1.99 -21.18 16.05
C VAL A 325 0.47 -21.27 16.16
N LEU A 326 -0.03 -22.01 17.14
CA LEU A 326 -1.47 -22.19 17.37
C LEU A 326 -2.18 -20.89 17.74
N CYS A 327 -1.56 -20.07 18.59
CA CYS A 327 -2.07 -18.74 18.94
C CYS A 327 -2.15 -17.82 17.72
N LYS A 328 -1.18 -17.86 16.80
CA LYS A 328 -1.21 -17.08 15.53
C LYS A 328 -2.28 -17.57 14.57
N ALA A 329 -2.53 -18.88 14.55
CA ALA A 329 -3.56 -19.52 13.75
C ALA A 329 -4.97 -19.43 14.35
N ASN A 330 -5.12 -18.74 15.48
CA ASN A 330 -6.40 -18.57 16.19
C ASN A 330 -7.01 -19.90 16.69
N LYS A 331 -6.19 -20.94 16.89
CA LYS A 331 -6.58 -22.24 17.45
C LYS A 331 -6.24 -22.31 18.94
N LEU A 332 -7.00 -21.56 19.74
CA LEU A 332 -6.68 -21.36 21.16
C LEU A 332 -6.86 -22.64 21.99
N ASP A 333 -7.91 -23.42 21.74
CA ASP A 333 -8.24 -24.60 22.58
C ASP A 333 -7.12 -25.66 22.53
N GLU A 334 -6.60 -25.95 21.33
CA GLU A 334 -5.42 -26.81 21.13
C GLU A 334 -4.17 -26.26 21.83
N ALA A 335 -3.99 -24.93 21.86
CA ALA A 335 -2.85 -24.29 22.52
C ALA A 335 -2.92 -24.40 24.05
N VAL A 336 -4.13 -24.33 24.62
CA VAL A 336 -4.37 -24.51 26.06
C VAL A 336 -4.05 -25.92 26.49
N GLU A 337 -4.48 -26.93 25.72
CA GLU A 337 -4.17 -28.33 26.01
C GLU A 337 -2.66 -28.60 26.05
N LEU A 338 -1.91 -28.09 25.07
CA LEU A 338 -0.45 -28.21 25.05
C LEU A 338 0.22 -27.45 26.21
N PHE A 339 -0.32 -26.29 26.59
CA PHE A 339 0.20 -25.52 27.71
C PHE A 339 0.00 -26.25 29.04
N GLU A 340 -1.18 -26.81 29.29
CA GLU A 340 -1.46 -27.60 30.49
C GLU A 340 -0.60 -28.90 30.52
N GLN A 341 -0.36 -29.54 29.38
CA GLN A 341 0.57 -30.68 29.28
C GLN A 341 2.02 -30.29 29.61
N MET A 342 2.48 -29.13 29.13
CA MET A 342 3.80 -28.60 29.46
C MET A 342 3.91 -28.28 30.95
N GLU A 343 2.84 -27.76 31.55
CA GLU A 343 2.81 -27.31 32.94
C GLU A 343 2.68 -28.45 33.95
N TRP A 344 1.93 -29.52 33.62
CA TRP A 344 1.76 -30.69 34.48
C TRP A 344 3.10 -31.34 34.90
N ASN A 345 4.11 -31.22 34.03
CA ASN A 345 5.42 -31.83 34.24
C ASN A 345 6.38 -30.95 35.05
N ARG A 346 5.99 -29.76 35.53
CA ARG A 346 6.95 -28.75 36.06
C ARG A 346 6.50 -28.01 37.32
N THR A 347 7.47 -27.78 38.21
CA THR A 347 7.33 -27.00 39.45
C THR A 347 7.56 -25.51 39.26
N VAL A 348 8.39 -25.09 38.27
CA VAL A 348 8.65 -23.69 37.93
C VAL A 348 8.21 -23.41 36.49
N PRO A 349 7.30 -22.44 36.26
CA PRO A 349 6.78 -22.15 34.93
C PRO A 349 7.79 -21.44 34.02
N CYS A 350 7.79 -21.78 32.73
CA CYS A 350 8.53 -21.05 31.71
C CYS A 350 7.85 -19.70 31.42
N ALA A 351 8.47 -18.58 31.82
CA ALA A 351 7.92 -17.24 31.63
C ALA A 351 7.63 -16.92 30.14
N TYR A 352 8.40 -17.49 29.20
CA TYR A 352 8.19 -17.30 27.77
C TYR A 352 6.91 -17.99 27.25
N ALA A 353 6.59 -19.17 27.77
CA ALA A 353 5.35 -19.89 27.44
C ALA A 353 4.11 -19.14 27.98
N TYR A 354 4.18 -18.63 29.22
CA TYR A 354 3.13 -17.79 29.81
C TYR A 354 2.91 -16.51 28.98
N ASN A 355 3.98 -15.79 28.62
CA ASN A 355 3.88 -14.61 27.75
C ASN A 355 3.21 -14.92 26.40
N THR A 356 3.53 -16.08 25.82
CA THR A 356 2.98 -16.52 24.52
C THR A 356 1.49 -16.85 24.64
N MET A 357 1.07 -17.54 25.70
CA MET A 357 -0.33 -17.81 25.98
C MET A 357 -1.11 -16.54 26.29
N ILE A 358 -0.56 -15.62 27.10
CA ILE A 358 -1.16 -14.31 27.39
C ILE A 358 -1.38 -13.51 26.10
N MET A 359 -0.40 -13.53 25.17
CA MET A 359 -0.59 -12.95 23.83
C MET A 359 -1.70 -13.65 23.03
N GLY A 360 -1.78 -14.97 23.08
CA GLY A 360 -2.82 -15.76 22.41
C GLY A 360 -4.23 -15.47 22.92
N TYR A 361 -4.43 -15.45 24.23
CA TYR A 361 -5.69 -15.04 24.83
C TYR A 361 -6.05 -13.59 24.47
N GLY A 362 -5.06 -12.69 24.51
CA GLY A 362 -5.22 -11.29 24.14
C GLY A 362 -5.60 -11.07 22.67
N SER A 363 -5.05 -11.84 21.73
CA SER A 363 -5.37 -11.70 20.30
C SER A 363 -6.82 -12.09 19.98
N VAL A 364 -7.31 -13.15 20.62
CA VAL A 364 -8.71 -13.61 20.53
C VAL A 364 -9.65 -12.62 21.22
N GLY A 365 -9.21 -12.01 22.33
CA GLY A 365 -9.98 -11.07 23.15
C GLY A 365 -10.58 -11.69 24.42
N LYS A 366 -10.05 -12.84 24.85
CA LYS A 366 -10.38 -13.53 26.10
C LYS A 366 -9.50 -12.99 27.24
N PHE A 367 -9.85 -11.80 27.72
CA PHE A 367 -8.99 -11.07 28.66
C PHE A 367 -9.06 -11.59 30.10
N ASP A 368 -10.21 -12.11 30.52
CA ASP A 368 -10.40 -12.66 31.87
C ASP A 368 -9.49 -13.88 32.10
N GLU A 369 -9.38 -14.76 31.10
CA GLU A 369 -8.47 -15.90 31.14
C GLU A 369 -7.00 -15.46 31.10
N ALA A 370 -6.68 -14.37 30.40
CA ALA A 370 -5.33 -13.81 30.39
C ALA A 370 -4.93 -13.21 31.76
N TYR A 371 -5.87 -12.57 32.46
CA TYR A 371 -5.65 -12.07 33.83
C TYR A 371 -5.44 -13.23 34.81
N ASN A 372 -6.28 -14.26 34.73
CA ASN A 372 -6.10 -15.47 35.53
C ASN A 372 -4.73 -16.13 35.29
N LEU A 373 -4.20 -16.10 34.06
CA LEU A 373 -2.86 -16.60 33.76
C LEU A 373 -1.75 -15.76 34.38
N LEU A 374 -1.89 -14.42 34.42
CA LEU A 374 -0.95 -13.53 35.10
C LEU A 374 -0.92 -13.82 36.61
N ASP A 375 -2.08 -14.00 37.24
CA ASP A 375 -2.17 -14.33 38.67
C ASP A 375 -1.68 -15.75 38.97
N ARG A 376 -1.94 -16.71 38.08
CA ARG A 376 -1.36 -18.06 38.14
C ARG A 376 0.16 -18.02 38.03
N GLN A 377 0.71 -17.15 37.18
CA GLN A 377 2.17 -16.94 37.09
C GLN A 377 2.75 -16.41 38.40
N ARG A 378 2.07 -15.43 39.02
CA ARG A 378 2.48 -14.84 40.30
C ARG A 378 2.42 -15.84 41.45
N SER A 379 1.33 -16.58 41.58
CA SER A 379 1.14 -17.56 42.66
C SER A 379 2.16 -18.70 42.61
N LYS A 380 2.69 -19.01 41.43
CA LYS A 380 3.80 -19.97 41.24
C LYS A 380 5.20 -19.36 41.43
N GLY A 381 5.31 -18.10 41.87
CA GLY A 381 6.56 -17.45 42.22
C GLY A 381 7.34 -16.82 41.05
N SER A 382 6.71 -16.64 39.88
CA SER A 382 7.32 -15.96 38.73
C SER A 382 6.76 -14.54 38.58
N ILE A 383 7.63 -13.53 38.54
CA ILE A 383 7.22 -12.14 38.35
C ILE A 383 6.84 -11.95 36.87
N PRO A 384 5.61 -11.54 36.55
CA PRO A 384 5.22 -11.27 35.17
C PRO A 384 6.11 -10.19 34.56
N SER A 385 6.66 -10.49 33.38
CA SER A 385 7.57 -9.56 32.70
C SER A 385 6.82 -8.33 32.16
N VAL A 386 7.54 -7.20 32.01
CA VAL A 386 7.02 -6.01 31.31
C VAL A 386 6.48 -6.34 29.91
N ILE A 387 7.05 -7.35 29.26
CA ILE A 387 6.60 -7.84 27.95
C ILE A 387 5.19 -8.45 28.03
N ALA A 388 4.86 -9.16 29.11
CA ALA A 388 3.52 -9.73 29.32
C ALA A 388 2.44 -8.64 29.41
N TYR A 389 2.70 -7.61 30.23
CA TYR A 389 1.80 -6.47 30.36
C TYR A 389 1.70 -5.67 29.06
N ASN A 390 2.82 -5.36 28.40
CA ASN A 390 2.83 -4.63 27.13
C ASN A 390 2.05 -5.37 26.03
N SER A 391 2.16 -6.70 25.99
CA SER A 391 1.37 -7.55 25.11
C SER A 391 -0.12 -7.43 25.37
N LEU A 392 -0.55 -7.50 26.64
CA LEU A 392 -1.96 -7.31 27.00
C LEU A 392 -2.47 -5.90 26.70
N LEU A 393 -1.71 -4.87 27.07
CA LEU A 393 -2.04 -3.47 26.77
C LEU A 393 -2.21 -3.26 25.26
N THR A 394 -1.35 -3.88 24.44
CA THR A 394 -1.45 -3.82 22.97
C THR A 394 -2.73 -4.52 22.47
N CYS A 395 -3.07 -5.68 23.03
CA CYS A 395 -4.26 -6.44 22.66
C CYS A 395 -5.56 -5.73 23.09
N LEU A 396 -5.62 -5.22 24.32
CA LEU A 396 -6.71 -4.38 24.84
C LEU A 396 -6.88 -3.13 23.96
N GLY A 397 -5.76 -2.53 23.56
CA GLY A 397 -5.71 -1.43 22.61
C GLY A 397 -6.34 -1.73 21.25
N LYS A 398 -5.99 -2.87 20.65
CA LYS A 398 -6.57 -3.31 19.36
C LYS A 398 -8.08 -3.56 19.44
N LYS A 399 -8.57 -4.03 20.58
CA LYS A 399 -10.01 -4.29 20.82
C LYS A 399 -10.77 -3.06 21.35
N GLY A 400 -10.10 -1.92 21.55
CA GLY A 400 -10.71 -0.66 21.99
C GLY A 400 -11.11 -0.63 23.48
N LYS A 401 -10.62 -1.56 24.30
CA LYS A 401 -10.94 -1.66 25.73
C LYS A 401 -10.03 -0.76 26.58
N VAL A 402 -10.28 0.54 26.54
CA VAL A 402 -9.40 1.56 27.15
C VAL A 402 -9.37 1.49 28.68
N ASP A 403 -10.53 1.33 29.32
CA ASP A 403 -10.63 1.42 30.79
C ASP A 403 -9.98 0.18 31.46
N GLU A 404 -10.06 -0.98 30.82
CA GLU A 404 -9.28 -2.17 31.20
C GLU A 404 -7.78 -1.94 31.03
N ALA A 405 -7.34 -1.30 29.93
CA ALA A 405 -5.93 -1.00 29.71
C ALA A 405 -5.34 -0.04 30.77
N LEU A 406 -6.10 0.96 31.22
CA LEU A 406 -5.68 1.87 32.29
C LEU A 406 -5.58 1.15 33.65
N ARG A 407 -6.54 0.28 33.98
CA ARG A 407 -6.46 -0.55 35.21
C ARG A 407 -5.22 -1.44 35.20
N MET A 408 -4.94 -2.07 34.06
CA MET A 408 -3.74 -2.90 33.90
C MET A 408 -2.44 -2.12 34.01
N PHE A 409 -2.43 -0.85 33.60
CA PHE A 409 -1.26 0.00 33.76
C PHE A 409 -0.99 0.35 35.23
N GLU A 410 -2.03 0.63 36.01
CA GLU A 410 -1.86 0.86 37.45
C GLU A 410 -1.38 -0.41 38.16
N GLU A 411 -1.99 -1.57 37.86
CA GLU A 411 -1.52 -2.85 38.40
C GLU A 411 -0.08 -3.17 37.97
N MET A 412 0.30 -2.78 36.75
CA MET A 412 1.67 -2.92 36.29
C MET A 412 2.62 -2.06 37.14
N LYS A 413 2.29 -0.81 37.48
CA LYS A 413 3.18 0.04 38.31
C LYS A 413 3.53 -0.60 39.66
N ASP A 414 2.60 -1.32 40.26
CA ASP A 414 2.81 -2.02 41.52
C ASP A 414 3.70 -3.26 41.38
N ASN A 415 3.68 -3.92 40.21
CA ASN A 415 4.30 -5.23 40.00
C ASN A 415 5.54 -5.23 39.09
N ALA A 416 5.69 -4.23 38.22
CA ALA A 416 6.75 -4.12 37.22
C ALA A 416 6.95 -2.66 36.78
N MET A 417 8.19 -2.15 36.83
CA MET A 417 8.49 -0.78 36.41
C MET A 417 8.13 -0.54 34.93
N PRO A 418 7.22 0.40 34.62
CA PRO A 418 6.87 0.75 33.25
C PRO A 418 8.07 1.32 32.49
N ASN A 419 8.22 0.91 31.24
CA ASN A 419 9.26 1.43 30.35
C ASN A 419 8.66 2.37 29.29
N LEU A 420 9.53 3.00 28.49
CA LEU A 420 9.12 3.90 27.41
C LEU A 420 8.10 3.27 26.45
N SER A 421 8.25 1.97 26.15
CA SER A 421 7.32 1.23 25.30
C SER A 421 5.93 1.10 25.94
N THR A 422 5.83 0.90 27.25
CA THR A 422 4.56 0.85 27.99
C THR A 422 3.78 2.15 27.85
N TYR A 423 4.44 3.30 28.11
CA TYR A 423 3.83 4.62 27.96
C TYR A 423 3.41 4.89 26.51
N ASN A 424 4.26 4.54 25.52
CA ASN A 424 3.93 4.70 24.11
C ASN A 424 2.72 3.87 23.67
N ILE A 425 2.58 2.63 24.17
CA ILE A 425 1.40 1.79 23.91
C ILE A 425 0.16 2.47 24.46
N LEU A 426 0.18 2.93 25.71
CA LEU A 426 -0.98 3.58 26.33
C LEU A 426 -1.37 4.88 25.64
N ILE A 427 -0.39 5.71 25.28
CA ILE A 427 -0.63 6.93 24.49
C ILE A 427 -1.29 6.55 23.15
N ASP A 428 -0.79 5.53 22.42
CA ASP A 428 -1.41 5.08 21.16
C ASP A 428 -2.84 4.56 21.38
N VAL A 429 -3.11 3.82 22.46
CA VAL A 429 -4.45 3.30 22.80
C VAL A 429 -5.43 4.42 23.14
N LEU A 430 -5.03 5.35 24.01
CA LEU A 430 -5.87 6.48 24.43
C LEU A 430 -6.17 7.40 23.26
N CYS A 431 -5.16 7.68 22.43
CA CYS A 431 -5.32 8.46 21.21
C CYS A 431 -6.23 7.76 20.19
N LYS A 432 -6.13 6.44 19.99
CA LYS A 432 -7.04 5.67 19.11
C LYS A 432 -8.49 5.74 19.57
N ALA A 433 -8.72 5.80 20.87
CA ALA A 433 -10.05 5.93 21.45
C ALA A 433 -10.58 7.37 21.51
N GLY A 434 -9.80 8.35 21.05
CA GLY A 434 -10.16 9.77 21.09
C GLY A 434 -10.11 10.41 22.49
N LYS A 435 -9.61 9.69 23.52
CA LYS A 435 -9.46 10.21 24.89
C LYS A 435 -8.13 10.98 25.02
N LEU A 436 -8.06 12.16 24.39
CA LEU A 436 -6.81 12.93 24.27
C LEU A 436 -6.33 13.53 25.60
N ASP A 437 -7.24 13.95 26.48
CA ASP A 437 -6.87 14.53 27.78
C ASP A 437 -6.11 13.50 28.65
N ALA A 438 -6.62 12.26 28.69
CA ALA A 438 -5.95 11.15 29.35
C ALA A 438 -4.59 10.80 28.70
N ALA A 439 -4.45 10.96 27.38
CA ALA A 439 -3.17 10.75 26.71
C ALA A 439 -2.11 11.78 27.14
N PHE A 440 -2.50 13.04 27.34
CA PHE A 440 -1.61 14.07 27.89
C PHE A 440 -1.27 13.83 29.36
N GLU A 441 -2.20 13.34 30.17
CA GLU A 441 -1.92 12.92 31.55
C GLU A 441 -0.86 11.82 31.61
N ILE A 442 -0.99 10.78 30.76
CA ILE A 442 0.01 9.71 30.66
C ILE A 442 1.36 10.25 30.16
N GLN A 443 1.38 11.21 29.23
CA GLN A 443 2.62 11.86 28.79
C GLN A 443 3.28 12.66 29.94
N ASN A 444 2.50 13.35 30.76
CA ASN A 444 3.01 14.08 31.91
C ASN A 444 3.50 13.12 33.00
N ALA A 445 2.79 12.01 33.23
CA ALA A 445 3.23 10.94 34.13
C ALA A 445 4.55 10.31 33.65
N MET A 446 4.73 10.14 32.33
CA MET A 446 5.98 9.68 31.74
C MET A 446 7.15 10.65 32.04
N LYS A 447 6.94 11.96 31.89
CA LYS A 447 7.95 12.97 32.24
C LYS A 447 8.25 12.98 33.75
N ALA A 448 7.23 12.84 34.58
CA ALA A 448 7.38 12.77 36.05
C ALA A 448 8.13 11.51 36.49
N ALA A 449 8.01 10.40 35.75
CA ALA A 449 8.78 9.18 35.95
C ALA A 449 10.25 9.27 35.47
N GLY A 450 10.69 10.45 35.00
CA GLY A 450 12.06 10.67 34.52
C GLY A 450 12.35 10.12 33.12
N LEU A 451 11.31 9.70 32.37
CA LEU A 451 11.45 9.22 31.00
C LEU A 451 11.25 10.37 30.02
N VAL A 452 12.23 10.59 29.14
CA VAL A 452 12.17 11.65 28.10
C VAL A 452 11.42 11.11 26.87
N PRO A 453 10.40 11.83 26.35
CA PRO A 453 9.76 11.50 25.08
C PRO A 453 10.79 11.39 23.97
N ASN A 454 10.80 10.27 23.25
CA ASN A 454 11.63 10.13 22.06
C ASN A 454 10.85 10.53 20.80
N VAL A 455 11.54 10.57 19.66
CA VAL A 455 10.93 10.89 18.36
C VAL A 455 9.74 9.98 18.04
N MET A 456 9.75 8.71 18.48
CA MET A 456 8.62 7.79 18.31
C MET A 456 7.39 8.23 19.12
N THR A 457 7.54 8.64 20.39
CA THR A 457 6.44 9.16 21.22
C THR A 457 5.79 10.38 20.56
N VAL A 458 6.60 11.31 20.06
CA VAL A 458 6.11 12.52 19.40
C VAL A 458 5.41 12.20 18.07
N ASN A 459 5.97 11.30 17.27
CA ASN A 459 5.37 10.87 16.00
C ASN A 459 4.01 10.20 16.19
N ILE A 460 3.87 9.35 17.22
CA ILE A 460 2.59 8.71 17.57
C ILE A 460 1.57 9.79 17.92
N MET A 461 1.92 10.74 18.79
CA MET A 461 0.98 11.80 19.17
C MET A 461 0.60 12.70 17.98
N ILE A 462 1.56 13.12 17.16
CA ILE A 462 1.30 13.96 15.99
C ILE A 462 0.39 13.24 14.99
N ASP A 463 0.71 12.00 14.58
CA ASP A 463 -0.13 11.24 13.64
C ASP A 463 -1.56 11.07 14.16
N ARG A 464 -1.72 10.84 15.47
CA ARG A 464 -3.03 10.61 16.07
C ARG A 464 -3.83 11.89 16.30
N LEU A 465 -3.20 12.97 16.75
CA LEU A 465 -3.83 14.28 16.89
C LEU A 465 -4.27 14.82 15.52
N CYS A 466 -3.46 14.60 14.49
CA CYS A 466 -3.83 14.85 13.10
C CYS A 466 -5.10 14.10 12.71
N LYS A 467 -5.20 12.79 13.00
CA LYS A 467 -6.41 11.99 12.72
C LYS A 467 -7.63 12.40 13.56
N ALA A 468 -7.41 12.91 14.77
CA ALA A 468 -8.46 13.39 15.66
C ALA A 468 -8.88 14.85 15.38
N ASN A 469 -8.38 15.47 14.31
CA ASN A 469 -8.66 16.86 13.91
C ASN A 469 -8.25 17.91 14.96
N LYS A 470 -7.29 17.60 15.84
CA LYS A 470 -6.72 18.52 16.84
C LYS A 470 -5.37 19.04 16.38
N LEU A 471 -5.39 19.81 15.29
CA LEU A 471 -4.18 20.21 14.56
C LEU A 471 -3.32 21.22 15.32
N ASP A 472 -3.92 22.15 16.07
CA ASP A 472 -3.17 23.15 16.85
C ASP A 472 -2.33 22.51 17.95
N GLU A 473 -2.88 21.50 18.64
CA GLU A 473 -2.15 20.72 19.64
C GLU A 473 -1.00 19.93 18.99
N ALA A 474 -1.21 19.36 17.79
CA ALA A 474 -0.16 18.66 17.04
C ALA A 474 0.99 19.59 16.63
N CYS A 475 0.68 20.80 16.16
CA CYS A 475 1.67 21.83 15.83
C CYS A 475 2.41 22.32 17.09
N ALA A 476 1.71 22.53 18.20
CA ALA A 476 2.33 22.96 19.46
C ALA A 476 3.32 21.91 20.00
N ILE A 477 3.01 20.62 19.87
CA ILE A 477 3.94 19.54 20.23
C ILE A 477 5.17 19.55 19.32
N PHE A 478 5.00 19.82 18.03
CA PHE A 478 6.09 19.92 17.08
C PHE A 478 7.01 21.13 17.37
N GLU A 479 6.43 22.30 17.63
CA GLU A 479 7.16 23.52 18.00
C GLU A 479 7.85 23.40 19.37
N GLY A 480 7.27 22.63 20.29
CA GLY A 480 7.84 22.31 21.59
C GLY A 480 8.95 21.25 21.58
N MET A 481 9.31 20.69 20.42
CA MET A 481 10.43 19.74 20.30
C MET A 481 11.76 20.48 20.44
N ASP A 482 12.60 20.06 21.40
CA ASP A 482 14.00 20.50 21.42
C ASP A 482 14.75 19.83 20.28
N HIS A 483 15.01 20.58 19.21
CA HIS A 483 15.72 20.13 18.01
C HIS A 483 17.14 19.61 18.30
N LYS A 484 17.72 19.86 19.48
CA LYS A 484 19.04 19.32 19.86
C LYS A 484 18.98 17.94 20.51
N VAL A 485 17.87 17.58 21.16
CA VAL A 485 17.68 16.29 21.87
C VAL A 485 16.77 15.35 21.08
N CYS A 486 15.78 15.88 20.37
CA CYS A 486 14.84 15.14 19.53
C CYS A 486 14.73 15.82 18.16
N THR A 487 15.66 15.54 17.26
CA THR A 487 15.59 16.01 15.87
C THR A 487 14.35 15.41 15.19
N PRO A 488 13.41 16.22 14.68
CA PRO A 488 12.29 15.72 13.90
C PRO A 488 12.82 14.92 12.72
N ASN A 489 12.28 13.71 12.54
CA ASN A 489 12.65 12.89 11.41
C ASN A 489 11.70 13.13 10.24
N LYS A 490 12.05 12.58 9.08
CA LYS A 490 11.22 12.62 7.88
C LYS A 490 9.76 12.20 8.12
N PHE A 491 9.54 11.21 8.99
CA PHE A 491 8.21 10.73 9.34
C PHE A 491 7.41 11.77 10.14
N THR A 492 8.05 12.50 11.07
CA THR A 492 7.42 13.61 11.82
C THR A 492 6.82 14.65 10.88
N PHE A 493 7.61 15.12 9.92
CA PHE A 493 7.15 16.08 8.91
C PHE A 493 6.06 15.48 8.01
N CYS A 494 6.24 14.25 7.53
CA CYS A 494 5.27 13.59 6.66
C CYS A 494 3.89 13.43 7.32
N SER A 495 3.85 12.95 8.57
CA SER A 495 2.61 12.80 9.33
C SER A 495 1.90 14.13 9.58
N LEU A 496 2.65 15.20 9.87
CA LEU A 496 2.07 16.51 10.13
C LEU A 496 1.59 17.19 8.85
N ILE A 497 2.38 17.14 7.77
CA ILE A 497 2.01 17.67 6.44
C ILE A 497 0.77 16.97 5.89
N ASP A 498 0.73 15.63 5.97
CA ASP A 498 -0.41 14.85 5.51
C ASP A 498 -1.65 15.12 6.37
N GLY A 499 -1.50 15.18 7.70
CA GLY A 499 -2.56 15.53 8.63
C GLY A 499 -3.17 16.91 8.36
N LEU A 500 -2.34 17.96 8.37
CA LEU A 500 -2.77 19.34 8.13
C LEU A 500 -3.47 19.49 6.78
N GLY A 501 -2.93 18.86 5.73
CA GLY A 501 -3.51 18.97 4.40
C GLY A 501 -4.81 18.18 4.23
N ARG A 502 -5.00 17.02 4.89
CA ARG A 502 -6.28 16.28 4.86
C ARG A 502 -7.44 17.11 5.40
N HIS A 503 -7.14 17.95 6.40
CA HIS A 503 -8.07 18.82 7.10
C HIS A 503 -8.13 20.26 6.54
N GLY A 504 -7.47 20.52 5.40
CA GLY A 504 -7.60 21.77 4.64
C GLY A 504 -6.68 22.92 5.07
N ARG A 505 -5.79 22.72 6.05
CA ARG A 505 -4.77 23.71 6.47
C ARG A 505 -3.52 23.62 5.57
N VAL A 506 -3.70 23.84 4.27
CA VAL A 506 -2.65 23.59 3.27
C VAL A 506 -1.49 24.58 3.37
N ASP A 507 -1.75 25.83 3.77
CA ASP A 507 -0.69 26.83 3.96
C ASP A 507 0.30 26.43 5.08
N ASP A 508 -0.22 25.90 6.19
CA ASP A 508 0.61 25.42 7.29
C ASP A 508 1.41 24.18 6.89
N ALA A 509 0.79 23.28 6.11
CA ALA A 509 1.48 22.13 5.53
C ALA A 509 2.61 22.55 4.58
N TYR A 510 2.43 23.64 3.82
CA TYR A 510 3.47 24.18 2.95
C TYR A 510 4.61 24.84 3.75
N ARG A 511 4.30 25.59 4.82
CA ARG A 511 5.33 26.15 5.71
C ARG A 511 6.18 25.06 6.36
N LEU A 512 5.57 23.96 6.78
CA LEU A 512 6.31 22.80 7.33
C LEU A 512 7.16 22.11 6.27
N TYR A 513 6.70 22.08 5.02
CA TYR A 513 7.51 21.61 3.90
C TYR A 513 8.73 22.51 3.68
N GLU A 514 8.58 23.84 3.73
CA GLU A 514 9.71 24.76 3.65
C GLU A 514 10.70 24.56 4.81
N GLN A 515 10.20 24.44 6.05
CA GLN A 515 11.04 24.13 7.22
C GLN A 515 11.77 22.77 7.08
N MET A 516 11.13 21.77 6.48
CA MET A 516 11.76 20.49 6.18
C MET A 516 12.95 20.67 5.22
N LEU A 517 12.80 21.52 4.20
CA LEU A 517 13.88 21.83 3.26
C LEU A 517 15.01 22.62 3.91
N ASP A 518 14.69 23.62 4.73
CA ASP A 518 15.67 24.44 5.44
C ASP A 518 16.48 23.60 6.46
N SER A 519 15.87 22.57 7.02
CA SER A 519 16.55 21.60 7.91
C SER A 519 17.47 20.60 7.17
N GLY A 520 17.56 20.68 5.83
CA GLY A 520 18.39 19.81 5.00
C GLY A 520 17.84 18.40 4.79
N GLN A 521 16.57 18.15 5.13
CA GLN A 521 15.93 16.84 4.93
C GLN A 521 15.42 16.70 3.49
N ILE A 522 15.66 15.55 2.86
CA ILE A 522 15.20 15.26 1.49
C ILE A 522 13.77 14.68 1.54
N PRO A 523 12.75 15.37 0.98
CA PRO A 523 11.38 14.85 0.92
C PRO A 523 11.29 13.57 0.08
N ASP A 524 10.46 12.60 0.50
CA ASP A 524 10.11 11.43 -0.33
C ASP A 524 8.95 11.75 -1.27
N ALA A 525 8.71 10.82 -2.19
CA ALA A 525 7.50 10.76 -3.00
C ALA A 525 6.21 10.82 -2.14
N ILE A 526 6.22 10.33 -0.89
CA ILE A 526 5.04 10.34 -0.01
C ILE A 526 4.67 11.79 0.38
N VAL A 527 5.63 12.60 0.83
CA VAL A 527 5.42 14.03 1.15
C VAL A 527 4.89 14.78 -0.06
N TYR A 528 5.47 14.57 -1.24
CA TYR A 528 4.99 15.18 -2.48
C TYR A 528 3.57 14.69 -2.85
N THR A 529 3.27 13.40 -2.67
CA THR A 529 1.93 12.83 -2.91
C THR A 529 0.88 13.48 -2.02
N SER A 530 1.17 13.60 -0.71
CA SER A 530 0.28 14.24 0.24
C SER A 530 0.07 15.72 -0.10
N LEU A 531 1.15 16.49 -0.35
CA LEU A 531 1.04 17.90 -0.73
C LEU A 531 0.19 18.09 -1.99
N ILE A 532 0.51 17.39 -3.08
CA ILE A 532 -0.24 17.47 -4.34
C ILE A 532 -1.72 17.18 -4.09
N LYS A 533 -2.04 16.05 -3.45
CA LYS A 533 -3.42 15.66 -3.16
C LYS A 533 -4.17 16.73 -2.36
N ASN A 534 -3.51 17.32 -1.37
CA ASN A 534 -4.11 18.30 -0.46
C ASN A 534 -4.32 19.67 -1.14
N PHE A 535 -3.38 20.13 -1.98
CA PHE A 535 -3.54 21.34 -2.79
C PHE A 535 -4.71 21.22 -3.77
N PHE A 536 -4.82 20.09 -4.47
CA PHE A 536 -5.94 19.83 -5.40
C PHE A 536 -7.29 19.73 -4.68
N LYS A 537 -7.35 19.07 -3.52
CA LYS A 537 -8.57 18.98 -2.70
C LYS A 537 -9.06 20.36 -2.23
N SER A 538 -8.14 21.29 -2.00
CA SER A 538 -8.45 22.66 -1.57
C SER A 538 -8.74 23.62 -2.73
N GLY A 539 -8.83 23.11 -3.97
CA GLY A 539 -9.11 23.89 -5.18
C GLY A 539 -7.91 24.68 -5.72
N ARG A 540 -6.74 24.63 -5.06
CA ARG A 540 -5.51 25.33 -5.46
C ARG A 540 -4.66 24.49 -6.43
N LYS A 541 -5.22 24.20 -7.60
CA LYS A 541 -4.61 23.33 -8.62
C LYS A 541 -3.24 23.80 -9.13
N GLU A 542 -3.03 25.11 -9.27
CA GLU A 542 -1.76 25.67 -9.77
C GLU A 542 -0.59 25.38 -8.82
N ASP A 543 -0.82 25.46 -7.51
CA ASP A 543 0.22 25.16 -6.53
C ASP A 543 0.53 23.65 -6.50
N GLY A 544 -0.49 22.79 -6.70
CA GLY A 544 -0.29 21.36 -6.90
C GLY A 544 0.61 21.05 -8.10
N HIS A 545 0.43 21.75 -9.23
CA HIS A 545 1.29 21.62 -10.40
C HIS A 545 2.72 22.12 -10.14
N LYS A 546 2.90 23.22 -9.38
CA LYS A 546 4.21 23.74 -9.01
C LYS A 546 4.99 22.74 -8.16
N ILE A 547 4.34 22.10 -7.18
CA ILE A 547 4.95 21.07 -6.34
C ILE A 547 5.46 19.90 -7.18
N TYR A 548 4.65 19.41 -8.14
CA TYR A 548 5.08 18.33 -9.03
C TYR A 548 6.32 18.73 -9.87
N LYS A 549 6.33 19.95 -10.43
CA LYS A 549 7.47 20.47 -11.18
C LYS A 549 8.73 20.61 -10.30
N GLU A 550 8.57 21.04 -9.05
CA GLU A 550 9.69 21.18 -8.12
C GLU A 550 10.29 19.82 -7.75
N MET A 551 9.45 18.78 -7.56
CA MET A 551 9.91 17.41 -7.35
C MET A 551 10.76 16.91 -8.52
N VAL A 552 10.27 17.10 -9.76
CA VAL A 552 11.00 16.71 -10.98
C VAL A 552 12.31 17.50 -11.10
N ARG A 553 12.31 18.81 -10.82
CA ARG A 553 13.51 19.66 -10.84
C ARG A 553 14.57 19.21 -9.84
N ARG A 554 14.16 18.66 -8.69
CA ARG A 554 15.05 18.12 -7.66
C ARG A 554 15.56 16.71 -7.95
N GLY A 555 15.16 16.10 -9.08
CA GLY A 555 15.60 14.76 -9.47
C GLY A 555 15.02 13.62 -8.64
N VAL A 556 13.93 13.87 -7.90
CA VAL A 556 13.21 12.82 -7.18
C VAL A 556 12.33 12.09 -8.20
N SER A 557 12.67 10.83 -8.49
CA SER A 557 11.89 10.01 -9.43
C SER A 557 10.48 9.76 -8.88
N PRO A 558 9.42 10.13 -9.61
CA PRO A 558 8.07 9.82 -9.20
C PRO A 558 7.86 8.29 -9.19
N ASP A 559 7.16 7.79 -8.19
CA ASP A 559 6.65 6.41 -8.22
C ASP A 559 5.30 6.36 -8.97
N LEU A 560 4.91 5.16 -9.42
CA LEU A 560 3.63 4.94 -10.10
C LEU A 560 2.44 5.41 -9.23
N THR A 561 2.57 5.34 -7.90
CA THR A 561 1.52 5.71 -6.94
C THR A 561 1.26 7.22 -6.92
N LEU A 562 2.31 8.03 -6.93
CA LEU A 562 2.28 9.48 -7.04
C LEU A 562 1.72 9.88 -8.40
N LEU A 563 2.21 9.29 -9.50
CA LEU A 563 1.71 9.60 -10.84
C LEU A 563 0.21 9.32 -10.96
N ASN A 564 -0.25 8.17 -10.46
CA ASN A 564 -1.68 7.84 -10.41
C ASN A 564 -2.48 8.81 -9.53
N THR A 565 -1.96 9.18 -8.37
CA THR A 565 -2.63 10.14 -7.47
C THR A 565 -2.71 11.53 -8.10
N TYR A 566 -1.64 11.98 -8.75
CA TYR A 566 -1.59 13.25 -9.45
C TYR A 566 -2.55 13.26 -10.65
N MET A 567 -2.60 12.17 -11.43
CA MET A 567 -3.55 11.98 -12.52
C MET A 567 -5.01 12.07 -12.03
N ASP A 568 -5.36 11.39 -10.94
CA ASP A 568 -6.70 11.46 -10.33
C ASP A 568 -7.04 12.89 -9.89
N CYS A 569 -6.07 13.60 -9.30
CA CYS A 569 -6.23 14.99 -8.89
C CYS A 569 -6.47 15.93 -10.09
N ILE A 570 -5.72 15.76 -11.18
CA ILE A 570 -5.88 16.51 -12.43
C ILE A 570 -7.26 16.29 -13.04
N PHE A 571 -7.72 15.04 -13.13
CA PHE A 571 -9.05 14.72 -13.65
C PHE A 571 -10.17 15.26 -12.76
N LYS A 572 -10.00 15.25 -11.43
CA LYS A 572 -10.94 15.87 -10.50
C LYS A 572 -11.03 17.39 -10.69
N ALA A 573 -9.91 18.05 -10.97
CA ALA A 573 -9.83 19.47 -11.30
C ALA A 573 -10.37 19.83 -12.69
N GLY A 574 -10.71 18.83 -13.53
CA GLY A 574 -11.28 19.03 -14.86
C GLY A 574 -10.25 19.31 -15.97
N GLU A 575 -8.96 19.04 -15.72
CA GLU A 575 -7.87 19.32 -16.67
C GLU A 575 -7.51 18.09 -17.52
N THR A 576 -8.46 17.66 -18.34
CA THR A 576 -8.41 16.40 -19.09
C THR A 576 -7.14 16.23 -19.94
N GLU A 577 -6.71 17.27 -20.65
CA GLU A 577 -5.55 17.22 -21.54
C GLU A 577 -4.24 16.96 -20.79
N LYS A 578 -4.06 17.57 -19.62
CA LYS A 578 -2.88 17.30 -18.78
C LYS A 578 -2.93 15.87 -18.21
N GLY A 579 -4.12 15.37 -17.89
CA GLY A 579 -4.31 14.00 -17.41
C GLY A 579 -3.96 12.96 -18.48
N ARG A 580 -4.33 13.23 -19.75
CA ARG A 580 -3.94 12.41 -20.91
C ARG A 580 -2.42 12.39 -21.12
N ALA A 581 -1.79 13.57 -21.12
CA ALA A 581 -0.35 13.69 -21.29
C ALA A 581 0.43 12.93 -20.19
N LEU A 582 -0.06 13.00 -18.95
CA LEU A 582 0.53 12.28 -17.82
C LEU A 582 0.40 10.75 -17.98
N PHE A 583 -0.69 10.25 -18.56
CA PHE A 583 -0.84 8.81 -18.81
C PHE A 583 0.14 8.30 -19.87
N GLU A 584 0.41 9.09 -20.91
CA GLU A 584 1.45 8.76 -21.89
C GLU A 584 2.85 8.82 -21.27
N GLU A 585 3.10 9.74 -20.33
CA GLU A 585 4.33 9.73 -19.52
C GLU A 585 4.44 8.46 -18.66
N ILE A 586 3.34 8.01 -18.04
CA ILE A 586 3.30 6.74 -17.29
C ILE A 586 3.66 5.58 -18.22
N LYS A 587 3.07 5.48 -19.42
CA LYS A 587 3.40 4.42 -20.40
C LYS A 587 4.86 4.44 -20.83
N ALA A 588 5.47 5.62 -20.93
CA ALA A 588 6.86 5.77 -21.36
C ALA A 588 7.86 5.35 -20.26
N GLN A 589 7.51 5.58 -18.98
CA GLN A 589 8.41 5.31 -17.85
C GLN A 589 8.10 4.00 -17.11
N PHE A 590 6.86 3.55 -17.12
CA PHE A 590 6.34 2.44 -16.31
C PHE A 590 5.32 1.58 -17.08
N SER A 591 5.08 0.35 -16.62
CA SER A 591 3.93 -0.43 -17.08
C SER A 591 2.68 0.04 -16.31
N PRO A 592 1.63 0.59 -16.98
CA PRO A 592 0.44 1.07 -16.30
C PRO A 592 -0.31 -0.09 -15.63
N ASP A 593 -0.69 0.10 -14.37
CA ASP A 593 -1.48 -0.87 -13.61
C ASP A 593 -3.01 -0.69 -13.82
N THR A 594 -3.80 -1.63 -13.31
CA THR A 594 -5.28 -1.57 -13.32
C THR A 594 -5.81 -0.24 -12.79
N ARG A 595 -5.14 0.34 -11.78
CA ARG A 595 -5.52 1.62 -11.18
C ARG A 595 -5.28 2.80 -12.12
N SER A 596 -4.17 2.81 -12.85
CA SER A 596 -3.82 3.84 -13.85
C SER A 596 -4.92 3.95 -14.91
N TYR A 597 -5.30 2.81 -15.49
CA TYR A 597 -6.40 2.73 -16.47
C TYR A 597 -7.74 3.15 -15.87
N SER A 598 -8.05 2.70 -14.64
CA SER A 598 -9.31 3.03 -13.96
C SER A 598 -9.45 4.54 -13.71
N ILE A 599 -8.37 5.20 -13.28
CA ILE A 599 -8.35 6.65 -13.04
C ILE A 599 -8.54 7.42 -14.35
N LEU A 600 -7.84 7.01 -15.41
CA LEU A 600 -8.00 7.62 -16.74
C LEU A 600 -9.43 7.46 -17.26
N ILE A 601 -9.97 6.25 -17.18
CA ILE A 601 -11.35 5.94 -17.59
C ILE A 601 -12.35 6.81 -16.81
N HIS A 602 -12.25 6.85 -15.48
CA HIS A 602 -13.13 7.68 -14.64
C HIS A 602 -13.03 9.17 -14.99
N GLY A 603 -11.82 9.66 -15.23
CA GLY A 603 -11.57 11.03 -15.66
C GLY A 603 -12.19 11.38 -17.01
N LEU A 604 -11.99 10.52 -18.02
CA LEU A 604 -12.54 10.69 -19.36
C LEU A 604 -14.07 10.61 -19.39
N ILE A 605 -14.64 9.70 -18.58
CA ILE A 605 -16.09 9.57 -18.38
C ILE A 605 -16.69 10.88 -17.88
N LYS A 606 -16.11 11.47 -16.82
CA LYS A 606 -16.61 12.73 -16.22
C LYS A 606 -16.64 13.87 -17.25
N THR A 607 -15.73 13.83 -18.22
CA THR A 607 -15.60 14.85 -19.27
C THR A 607 -16.39 14.53 -20.54
N GLY A 608 -17.05 13.37 -20.62
CA GLY A 608 -17.93 12.99 -21.73
C GLY A 608 -17.27 12.22 -22.89
N PHE A 609 -16.00 11.81 -22.79
CA PHE A 609 -15.27 11.11 -23.86
C PHE A 609 -15.53 9.58 -23.85
N ALA A 610 -16.78 9.18 -24.08
CA ALA A 610 -17.19 7.79 -23.98
C ALA A 610 -16.64 6.86 -25.09
N ARG A 611 -16.24 7.39 -26.26
CA ARG A 611 -15.67 6.54 -27.34
C ARG A 611 -14.28 6.03 -26.97
N GLU A 612 -13.42 6.92 -26.52
CA GLU A 612 -12.04 6.61 -26.14
C GLU A 612 -11.97 5.76 -24.88
N THR A 613 -12.90 5.97 -23.94
CA THR A 613 -13.06 5.10 -22.76
C THR A 613 -13.22 3.63 -23.16
N TYR A 614 -13.94 3.35 -24.25
CA TYR A 614 -14.12 1.99 -24.77
C TYR A 614 -12.80 1.43 -25.30
N GLU A 615 -12.08 2.18 -26.12
CA GLU A 615 -10.80 1.77 -26.69
C GLU A 615 -9.77 1.47 -25.59
N LEU A 616 -9.72 2.31 -24.55
CA LEU A 616 -8.85 2.11 -23.39
C LEU A 616 -9.23 0.88 -22.56
N PHE A 617 -10.52 0.59 -22.43
CA PHE A 617 -10.99 -0.60 -21.71
C PHE A 617 -10.57 -1.91 -22.42
N TYR A 618 -10.62 -1.95 -23.76
CA TYR A 618 -10.12 -3.09 -24.52
C TYR A 618 -8.60 -3.16 -24.51
N ALA A 619 -7.89 -2.03 -24.61
CA ALA A 619 -6.43 -2.00 -24.46
C ALA A 619 -5.99 -2.56 -23.10
N MET A 620 -6.72 -2.26 -22.02
CA MET A 620 -6.47 -2.82 -20.69
C MET A 620 -6.67 -4.35 -20.66
N LYS A 621 -7.65 -4.88 -21.41
CA LYS A 621 -7.91 -6.33 -21.54
C LYS A 621 -6.83 -7.04 -22.37
N GLU A 622 -6.36 -6.42 -23.44
CA GLU A 622 -5.30 -6.95 -24.31
C GLU A 622 -3.94 -7.03 -23.59
N GLN A 623 -3.68 -6.14 -22.64
CA GLN A 623 -2.48 -6.18 -21.79
C GLN A 623 -2.55 -7.25 -20.67
N GLY A 624 -3.61 -8.05 -20.61
CA GLY A 624 -3.74 -9.14 -19.63
C GLY A 624 -4.01 -8.68 -18.20
N CYS A 625 -4.44 -7.43 -17.98
CA CYS A 625 -4.82 -6.96 -16.66
C CYS A 625 -6.09 -7.70 -16.19
N VAL A 626 -6.02 -8.32 -15.00
CA VAL A 626 -7.21 -8.88 -14.34
C VAL A 626 -8.10 -7.71 -13.91
N LEU A 627 -9.17 -7.49 -14.68
CA LEU A 627 -10.19 -6.49 -14.38
C LEU A 627 -10.93 -6.90 -13.11
N ASP A 628 -10.96 -6.01 -12.12
CA ASP A 628 -11.75 -6.17 -10.92
C ASP A 628 -13.20 -5.68 -11.13
N THR A 629 -14.07 -6.01 -10.19
CA THR A 629 -15.47 -5.56 -10.15
C THR A 629 -15.57 -4.02 -10.19
N LEU A 630 -14.60 -3.31 -9.59
CA LEU A 630 -14.58 -1.85 -9.53
C LEU A 630 -14.33 -1.21 -10.91
N ALA A 631 -13.41 -1.76 -11.70
CA ALA A 631 -13.14 -1.30 -13.06
C ALA A 631 -14.38 -1.44 -13.96
N TYR A 632 -15.06 -2.59 -13.91
CA TYR A 632 -16.32 -2.81 -14.62
C TYR A 632 -17.40 -1.80 -14.19
N ASN A 633 -17.61 -1.62 -12.89
CA ASN A 633 -18.60 -0.68 -12.35
C ASN A 633 -18.36 0.75 -12.83
N THR A 634 -17.10 1.18 -12.81
CA THR A 634 -16.71 2.54 -13.21
C THR A 634 -17.01 2.78 -14.70
N VAL A 635 -16.68 1.80 -15.55
CA VAL A 635 -16.92 1.88 -16.99
C VAL A 635 -18.42 1.86 -17.30
N ILE A 636 -19.18 0.98 -16.64
CA ILE A 636 -20.63 0.86 -16.80
C ILE A 636 -21.33 2.16 -16.39
N ASP A 637 -21.03 2.70 -15.20
CA ASP A 637 -21.57 3.99 -14.72
C ASP A 637 -21.25 5.12 -15.70
N GLY A 638 -20.04 5.13 -16.25
CA GLY A 638 -19.66 6.13 -17.23
C GLY A 638 -20.39 6.04 -18.56
N PHE A 639 -20.61 4.84 -19.07
CA PHE A 639 -21.45 4.67 -20.26
C PHE A 639 -22.90 5.08 -20.00
N CYS A 640 -23.44 4.82 -18.82
CA CYS A 640 -24.77 5.29 -18.42
C CYS A 640 -24.85 6.82 -18.38
N LYS A 641 -23.90 7.49 -17.72
CA LYS A 641 -23.84 8.97 -17.63
C LYS A 641 -23.63 9.66 -18.97
N SER A 642 -22.91 9.01 -19.90
CA SER A 642 -22.71 9.50 -21.26
C SER A 642 -23.88 9.20 -22.22
N GLY A 643 -24.96 8.58 -21.74
CA GLY A 643 -26.14 8.21 -22.53
C GLY A 643 -25.96 6.97 -23.41
N LYS A 644 -24.81 6.29 -23.37
CA LYS A 644 -24.52 5.07 -24.15
C LYS A 644 -24.90 3.79 -23.40
N VAL A 645 -26.13 3.75 -22.87
CA VAL A 645 -26.61 2.70 -21.95
C VAL A 645 -26.60 1.30 -22.57
N ASN A 646 -26.81 1.16 -23.89
CA ASN A 646 -26.70 -0.12 -24.59
C ASN A 646 -25.34 -0.81 -24.40
N LYS A 647 -24.26 -0.03 -24.42
CA LYS A 647 -22.91 -0.55 -24.20
C LYS A 647 -22.68 -0.92 -22.73
N ALA A 648 -23.24 -0.13 -21.81
CA ALA A 648 -23.21 -0.43 -20.39
C ALA A 648 -23.90 -1.78 -20.09
N TYR A 649 -25.04 -2.04 -20.72
CA TYR A 649 -25.77 -3.31 -20.62
C TYR A 649 -24.94 -4.49 -21.15
N GLN A 650 -24.30 -4.34 -22.32
CA GLN A 650 -23.42 -5.38 -22.88
C GLN A 650 -22.25 -5.72 -21.95
N LEU A 651 -21.67 -4.71 -21.30
CA LEU A 651 -20.56 -4.92 -20.34
C LEU A 651 -21.04 -5.57 -19.04
N LEU A 652 -22.26 -5.28 -18.59
CA LEU A 652 -22.88 -5.97 -17.45
C LEU A 652 -23.05 -7.46 -17.75
N GLU A 653 -23.52 -7.83 -18.94
CA GLU A 653 -23.64 -9.23 -19.35
C GLU A 653 -22.27 -9.92 -19.47
N GLU A 654 -21.26 -9.23 -20.04
CA GLU A 654 -19.88 -9.77 -20.08
C GLU A 654 -19.34 -10.04 -18.67
N MET A 655 -19.61 -9.14 -17.71
CA MET A 655 -19.21 -9.29 -16.32
C MET A 655 -19.82 -10.56 -15.69
N LYS A 656 -21.11 -10.83 -15.94
CA LYS A 656 -21.80 -12.04 -15.46
C LYS A 656 -21.20 -13.32 -16.06
N VAL A 657 -20.95 -13.33 -17.37
CA VAL A 657 -20.36 -14.50 -18.07
C VAL A 657 -18.97 -14.86 -17.53
N LYS A 658 -18.20 -13.87 -17.07
CA LYS A 658 -16.89 -14.09 -16.46
C LYS A 658 -16.93 -14.55 -15.00
N GLY A 659 -18.11 -14.70 -14.40
CA GLY A 659 -18.28 -15.10 -13.01
C GLY A 659 -17.98 -13.99 -12.00
N LEU A 660 -17.90 -12.72 -12.45
CA LEU A 660 -17.81 -11.58 -11.55
C LEU A 660 -19.23 -11.19 -11.10
N GLN A 661 -19.47 -11.22 -9.79
CA GLN A 661 -20.79 -10.88 -9.22
C GLN A 661 -21.04 -9.36 -9.34
N PRO A 662 -22.08 -8.92 -10.07
CA PRO A 662 -22.44 -7.52 -10.13
C PRO A 662 -22.89 -7.01 -8.76
N THR A 663 -22.60 -5.75 -8.48
CA THR A 663 -22.91 -5.12 -7.19
C THR A 663 -24.14 -4.22 -7.30
N VAL A 664 -24.66 -3.74 -6.16
CA VAL A 664 -25.74 -2.74 -6.09
C VAL A 664 -25.41 -1.51 -6.95
N VAL A 665 -24.14 -1.08 -6.97
CA VAL A 665 -23.69 0.08 -7.76
C VAL A 665 -23.79 -0.20 -9.26
N THR A 666 -23.48 -1.42 -9.70
CA THR A 666 -23.54 -1.85 -11.10
C THR A 666 -24.97 -1.81 -11.61
N TYR A 667 -25.88 -2.51 -10.92
CA TYR A 667 -27.30 -2.54 -11.26
C TYR A 667 -27.92 -1.14 -11.17
N GLY A 668 -27.64 -0.40 -10.09
CA GLY A 668 -28.15 0.95 -9.90
C GLY A 668 -27.76 1.91 -11.02
N SER A 669 -26.52 1.85 -11.50
CA SER A 669 -26.04 2.71 -12.58
C SER A 669 -26.72 2.41 -13.92
N VAL A 670 -26.96 1.12 -14.23
CA VAL A 670 -27.65 0.71 -15.47
C VAL A 670 -29.14 1.02 -15.39
N VAL A 671 -29.77 0.76 -14.25
CA VAL A 671 -31.18 1.10 -14.00
C VAL A 671 -31.42 2.60 -14.11
N ASP A 672 -30.57 3.43 -13.50
CA ASP A 672 -30.64 4.89 -13.62
C ASP A 672 -30.44 5.36 -15.07
N GLY A 673 -29.48 4.75 -15.77
CA GLY A 673 -29.23 5.00 -17.19
C GLY A 673 -30.44 4.67 -18.06
N LEU A 674 -31.03 3.48 -17.90
CA LEU A 674 -32.21 3.04 -18.65
C LEU A 674 -33.44 3.90 -18.34
N SER A 675 -33.62 4.30 -17.07
CA SER A 675 -34.71 5.17 -16.63
C SER A 675 -34.64 6.57 -17.26
N LYS A 676 -33.43 7.08 -17.54
CA LYS A 676 -33.24 8.37 -18.23
C LYS A 676 -33.44 8.33 -19.75
N ILE A 677 -33.42 7.14 -20.36
CA ILE A 677 -33.66 6.93 -21.80
C ILE A 677 -35.08 6.37 -22.03
N ASP A 678 -35.95 6.42 -21.02
CA ASP A 678 -37.33 5.96 -21.06
C ASP A 678 -37.50 4.45 -21.41
N ARG A 679 -36.47 3.62 -21.17
CA ARG A 679 -36.52 2.14 -21.35
C ARG A 679 -36.83 1.44 -20.02
N LEU A 680 -37.99 1.77 -19.47
CA LEU A 680 -38.37 1.36 -18.11
C LEU A 680 -38.61 -0.14 -17.95
N ASP A 681 -39.13 -0.83 -18.96
CA ASP A 681 -39.39 -2.28 -18.87
C ASP A 681 -38.08 -3.07 -18.67
N GLU A 682 -37.01 -2.65 -19.36
CA GLU A 682 -35.68 -3.24 -19.18
C GLU A 682 -35.05 -2.88 -17.85
N ALA A 683 -35.28 -1.64 -17.37
CA ALA A 683 -34.84 -1.23 -16.04
C ALA A 683 -35.52 -2.08 -14.95
N TYR A 684 -36.82 -2.36 -15.10
CA TYR A 684 -37.59 -3.20 -14.20
C TYR A 684 -37.14 -4.67 -14.24
N MET A 685 -36.88 -5.22 -15.43
CA MET A 685 -36.34 -6.59 -15.56
C MET A 685 -34.99 -6.74 -14.85
N LEU A 686 -34.06 -5.79 -15.02
CA LEU A 686 -32.77 -5.81 -14.33
C LEU A 686 -32.91 -5.68 -12.81
N PHE A 687 -33.91 -4.92 -12.36
CA PHE A 687 -34.20 -4.75 -10.94
C PHE A 687 -34.71 -6.04 -10.30
N GLU A 688 -35.61 -6.77 -10.98
CA GLU A 688 -36.04 -8.10 -10.54
C GLU A 688 -34.90 -9.12 -10.58
N GLU A 689 -34.04 -9.07 -11.59
CA GLU A 689 -32.86 -9.93 -11.67
C GLU A 689 -31.89 -9.69 -10.49
N ALA A 690 -31.66 -8.42 -10.12
CA ALA A 690 -30.83 -8.06 -8.98
C ALA A 690 -31.39 -8.61 -7.65
N LYS A 691 -32.72 -8.68 -7.50
CA LYS A 691 -33.35 -9.32 -6.35
C LYS A 691 -33.18 -10.84 -6.38
N ALA A 692 -33.41 -11.47 -7.52
CA ALA A 692 -33.29 -12.92 -7.68
C ALA A 692 -31.87 -13.43 -7.38
N THR A 693 -30.86 -12.60 -7.65
CA THR A 693 -29.44 -12.88 -7.34
C THR A 693 -29.06 -12.61 -5.88
N GLY A 694 -29.99 -12.12 -5.05
CA GLY A 694 -29.76 -11.88 -3.61
C GLY A 694 -29.03 -10.57 -3.29
N VAL A 695 -28.99 -9.61 -4.22
CA VAL A 695 -28.36 -8.31 -4.00
C VAL A 695 -29.29 -7.40 -3.19
N GLU A 696 -28.84 -6.94 -2.02
CA GLU A 696 -29.58 -5.96 -1.21
C GLU A 696 -29.58 -4.58 -1.86
N LEU A 697 -30.65 -4.29 -2.59
CA LEU A 697 -30.82 -3.00 -3.27
C LEU A 697 -31.02 -1.87 -2.26
N ASN A 698 -30.38 -0.73 -2.53
CA ASN A 698 -30.46 0.46 -1.68
C ASN A 698 -31.55 1.44 -2.15
N VAL A 699 -31.85 2.42 -1.30
CA VAL A 699 -32.84 3.49 -1.55
C VAL A 699 -32.61 4.21 -2.89
N VAL A 700 -31.36 4.30 -3.37
CA VAL A 700 -31.02 5.00 -4.62
C VAL A 700 -31.58 4.27 -5.84
N VAL A 701 -31.47 2.94 -5.90
CA VAL A 701 -32.00 2.15 -7.04
C VAL A 701 -33.52 2.24 -7.11
N TYR A 702 -34.21 2.11 -5.97
CA TYR A 702 -35.65 2.31 -5.86
C TYR A 702 -36.06 3.72 -6.30
N CYS A 703 -35.32 4.74 -5.87
CA CYS A 703 -35.57 6.13 -6.25
C CYS A 703 -35.39 6.38 -7.75
N SER A 704 -34.36 5.80 -8.39
CA SER A 704 -34.13 5.95 -9.84
C SER A 704 -35.27 5.32 -10.67
N LEU A 705 -35.77 4.15 -10.28
CA LEU A 705 -36.94 3.54 -10.94
C LEU A 705 -38.20 4.37 -10.72
N LEU A 706 -38.44 4.82 -9.49
CA LEU A 706 -39.60 5.64 -9.16
C LEU A 706 -39.58 6.95 -9.95
N ASP A 707 -38.43 7.61 -10.07
CA ASP A 707 -38.24 8.80 -10.91
C ASP A 707 -38.50 8.50 -12.39
N GLY A 708 -38.02 7.35 -12.89
CA GLY A 708 -38.27 6.88 -14.25
C GLY A 708 -39.76 6.67 -14.56
N PHE A 709 -40.42 5.82 -13.77
CA PHE A 709 -41.86 5.57 -13.90
C PHE A 709 -42.68 6.85 -13.73
N GLY A 710 -42.28 7.72 -12.79
CA GLY A 710 -42.93 8.98 -12.53
C GLY A 710 -42.84 10.00 -13.68
N LYS A 711 -41.71 10.04 -14.41
CA LYS A 711 -41.55 10.91 -15.59
C LYS A 711 -42.38 10.46 -16.78
N VAL A 712 -42.50 9.15 -16.99
CA VAL A 712 -43.29 8.56 -18.09
C VAL A 712 -44.79 8.58 -17.78
N GLY A 713 -45.18 8.74 -16.50
CA GLY A 713 -46.57 8.78 -16.07
C GLY A 713 -47.17 7.39 -15.77
N ARG A 714 -46.31 6.39 -15.54
CA ARG A 714 -46.68 5.03 -15.11
C ARG A 714 -46.80 4.98 -13.59
N ILE A 715 -47.91 5.53 -13.09
CA ILE A 715 -48.09 5.82 -11.65
C ILE A 715 -48.32 4.55 -10.83
N ASP A 716 -49.06 3.57 -11.36
CA ASP A 716 -49.34 2.29 -10.68
C ASP A 716 -48.05 1.55 -10.32
N GLU A 717 -47.11 1.46 -11.28
CA GLU A 717 -45.80 0.85 -11.05
C GLU A 717 -44.95 1.66 -10.07
N ALA A 718 -45.04 2.99 -10.08
CA ALA A 718 -44.35 3.83 -9.10
C ALA A 718 -44.83 3.59 -7.66
N TYR A 719 -46.14 3.36 -7.46
CA TYR A 719 -46.70 2.98 -6.16
C TYR A 719 -46.24 1.59 -5.71
N LEU A 720 -46.24 0.60 -6.61
CA LEU A 720 -45.76 -0.75 -6.28
C LEU A 720 -44.30 -0.74 -5.81
N ILE A 721 -43.43 0.03 -6.47
CA ILE A 721 -42.03 0.20 -6.07
C ILE A 721 -41.91 0.88 -4.70
N MET A 722 -42.75 1.87 -4.42
CA MET A 722 -42.77 2.57 -3.13
C MET A 722 -43.25 1.65 -1.99
N GLU A 723 -44.29 0.86 -2.21
CA GLU A 723 -44.81 -0.09 -1.24
C GLU A 723 -43.79 -1.18 -0.92
N GLU A 724 -43.16 -1.75 -1.96
CA GLU A 724 -42.12 -2.77 -1.78
C GLU A 724 -40.91 -2.23 -1.00
N MET A 725 -40.51 -0.98 -1.25
CA MET A 725 -39.44 -0.32 -0.50
C MET A 725 -39.78 -0.24 1.01
N MET A 726 -41.02 0.13 1.34
CA MET A 726 -41.48 0.22 2.73
C MET A 726 -41.59 -1.15 3.41
N GLN A 727 -42.06 -2.19 2.68
CA GLN A 727 -42.13 -3.56 3.21
C GLN A 727 -40.76 -4.13 3.59
N LYS A 728 -39.69 -3.73 2.88
CA LYS A 728 -38.30 -4.11 3.19
C LYS A 728 -37.68 -3.32 4.35
N GLY A 729 -38.41 -2.40 4.98
CA GLY A 729 -37.91 -1.56 6.07
C GLY A 729 -36.95 -0.45 5.61
N LEU A 730 -36.88 -0.17 4.30
CA LEU A 730 -36.11 0.95 3.78
C LEU A 730 -36.95 2.23 3.91
N MET A 731 -36.48 3.17 4.72
CA MET A 731 -37.17 4.45 4.91
C MET A 731 -37.05 5.33 3.66
N PRO A 732 -38.18 5.73 3.03
CA PRO A 732 -38.14 6.63 1.89
C PRO A 732 -37.59 8.00 2.28
N ASN A 733 -36.62 8.49 1.52
CA ASN A 733 -36.04 9.80 1.77
C ASN A 733 -36.89 10.91 1.10
N VAL A 734 -36.55 12.17 1.39
CA VAL A 734 -37.27 13.33 0.84
C VAL A 734 -37.27 13.34 -0.71
N GLN A 735 -36.20 12.85 -1.34
CA GLN A 735 -36.11 12.78 -2.79
C GLN A 735 -37.09 11.74 -3.37
N THR A 736 -37.20 10.56 -2.76
CA THR A 736 -38.14 9.51 -3.15
C THR A 736 -39.58 10.01 -3.10
N TRP A 737 -39.97 10.69 -2.03
CA TRP A 737 -41.29 11.33 -1.92
C TRP A 737 -41.51 12.42 -2.97
N ASN A 738 -40.49 13.26 -3.23
CA ASN A 738 -40.59 14.31 -4.24
C ASN A 738 -40.79 13.74 -5.66
N CYS A 739 -40.11 12.65 -6.01
CA CYS A 739 -40.31 11.98 -7.29
C CYS A 739 -41.75 11.46 -7.44
N LEU A 740 -42.31 10.84 -6.39
CA LEU A 740 -43.70 10.37 -6.41
C LEU A 740 -44.71 11.52 -6.51
N LEU A 741 -44.50 12.59 -5.72
CA LEU A 741 -45.34 13.78 -5.76
C LEU A 741 -45.30 14.48 -7.12
N ASP A 742 -44.12 14.59 -7.74
CA ASP A 742 -43.97 15.20 -9.08
C ASP A 742 -44.67 14.36 -10.15
N ALA A 743 -44.57 13.03 -10.05
CA ALA A 743 -45.28 12.09 -10.91
C ALA A 743 -46.81 12.28 -10.83
N LEU A 744 -47.36 12.26 -9.61
CA LEU A 744 -48.80 12.45 -9.36
C LEU A 744 -49.29 13.83 -9.82
N VAL A 745 -48.49 14.87 -9.59
CA VAL A 745 -48.81 16.23 -10.06
C VAL A 745 -48.82 16.33 -11.59
N LYS A 746 -47.93 15.61 -12.28
CA LYS A 746 -47.92 15.56 -13.75
C LYS A 746 -49.09 14.77 -14.32
N ALA A 747 -49.50 13.70 -13.64
CA ALA A 747 -50.70 12.90 -13.96
C ALA A 747 -52.03 13.62 -13.63
N GLU A 748 -51.96 14.81 -13.02
CA GLU A 748 -53.12 15.61 -12.54
C GLU A 748 -53.91 14.98 -11.38
N GLU A 749 -53.37 13.96 -10.73
CA GLU A 749 -53.93 13.27 -9.56
C GLU A 749 -53.55 13.96 -8.24
N ILE A 750 -53.96 15.23 -8.10
CA ILE A 750 -53.55 16.08 -6.98
C ILE A 750 -54.06 15.59 -5.62
N ASP A 751 -55.24 14.98 -5.56
CA ASP A 751 -55.80 14.53 -4.29
C ASP A 751 -54.99 13.35 -3.72
N GLU A 752 -54.45 12.48 -4.57
CA GLU A 752 -53.49 11.44 -4.15
C GLU A 752 -52.13 12.01 -3.74
N ALA A 753 -51.64 13.03 -4.45
CA ALA A 753 -50.41 13.73 -4.05
C ALA A 753 -50.52 14.34 -2.64
N LEU A 754 -51.71 14.84 -2.26
CA LEU A 754 -51.96 15.35 -0.92
C LEU A 754 -51.97 14.23 0.14
N VAL A 755 -52.45 13.03 -0.20
CA VAL A 755 -52.36 11.85 0.68
C VAL A 755 -50.90 11.46 0.89
N CYS A 756 -50.11 11.35 -0.18
CA CYS A 756 -48.68 11.06 -0.10
C CYS A 756 -47.91 12.08 0.75
N PHE A 757 -48.25 13.37 0.65
CA PHE A 757 -47.64 14.41 1.47
C PHE A 757 -47.94 14.26 2.97
N ASN A 758 -49.15 13.81 3.33
CA ASN A 758 -49.48 13.53 4.72
C ASN A 758 -48.73 12.29 5.22
N SER A 759 -48.67 11.23 4.41
CA SER A 759 -47.87 10.03 4.72
C SER A 759 -46.39 10.35 4.94
N MET A 760 -45.82 11.28 4.15
CA MET A 760 -44.46 11.78 4.35
C MET A 760 -44.27 12.43 5.73
N LYS A 761 -45.26 13.20 6.21
CA LYS A 761 -45.22 13.84 7.53
C LYS A 761 -45.38 12.83 8.66
N ASP A 762 -46.29 11.86 8.51
CA ASP A 762 -46.55 10.83 9.51
C ASP A 762 -45.32 9.96 9.76
N LEU A 763 -44.54 9.69 8.71
CA LEU A 763 -43.25 9.01 8.77
C LEU A 763 -42.08 9.89 9.27
N LYS A 764 -42.37 11.11 9.75
CA LYS A 764 -41.38 12.10 10.23
C LYS A 764 -40.33 12.51 9.20
N CYS A 765 -40.60 12.35 7.90
CA CYS A 765 -39.76 12.89 6.85
C CYS A 765 -40.09 14.37 6.65
N THR A 766 -39.18 15.27 7.03
CA THR A 766 -39.41 16.72 6.95
C THR A 766 -39.46 17.19 5.49
N PRO A 767 -40.58 17.77 5.03
CA PRO A 767 -40.69 18.31 3.68
C PRO A 767 -39.68 19.43 3.42
N ASN A 768 -39.12 19.51 2.22
CA ASN A 768 -38.18 20.55 1.83
C ASN A 768 -38.82 21.57 0.87
N ALA A 769 -38.08 22.62 0.51
CA ALA A 769 -38.57 23.65 -0.41
C ALA A 769 -39.01 23.10 -1.78
N ILE A 770 -38.41 21.98 -2.23
CA ILE A 770 -38.78 21.32 -3.49
C ILE A 770 -40.13 20.62 -3.35
N THR A 771 -40.39 19.94 -2.23
CA THR A 771 -41.68 19.29 -1.93
C THR A 771 -42.84 20.27 -2.01
N TYR A 772 -42.72 21.41 -1.33
CA TYR A 772 -43.75 22.46 -1.38
C TYR A 772 -43.88 23.07 -2.77
N SER A 773 -42.78 23.25 -3.50
CA SER A 773 -42.80 23.77 -4.88
C SER A 773 -43.61 22.86 -5.82
N ILE A 774 -43.43 21.55 -5.73
CA ILE A 774 -44.16 20.56 -6.54
C ILE A 774 -45.66 20.64 -6.26
N LEU A 775 -46.05 20.65 -4.99
CA LEU A 775 -47.46 20.71 -4.58
C LEU A 775 -48.14 22.03 -4.95
N ILE A 776 -47.46 23.17 -4.71
CA ILE A 776 -47.96 24.50 -5.08
C ILE A 776 -48.16 24.58 -6.60
N TYR A 777 -47.19 24.09 -7.37
CA TYR A 777 -47.28 24.02 -8.83
C TYR A 777 -48.50 23.18 -9.28
N GLY A 778 -48.67 21.98 -8.72
CA GLY A 778 -49.81 21.11 -9.04
C GLY A 778 -51.16 21.71 -8.68
N LEU A 779 -51.27 22.32 -7.49
CA LEU A 779 -52.49 23.00 -7.03
C LEU A 779 -52.84 24.21 -7.91
N CYS A 780 -51.83 24.95 -8.39
CA CYS A 780 -52.03 26.04 -9.34
C CYS A 780 -52.49 25.54 -10.72
N ARG A 781 -52.03 24.37 -11.20
CA ARG A 781 -52.53 23.75 -12.45
C ARG A 781 -54.01 23.38 -12.35
N VAL A 782 -54.43 22.76 -11.25
CA VAL A 782 -55.83 22.35 -11.01
C VAL A 782 -56.71 23.50 -10.50
N ARG A 783 -56.20 24.75 -10.54
CA ARG A 783 -56.90 25.98 -10.13
C ARG A 783 -57.39 25.98 -8.67
N LYS A 784 -56.80 25.15 -7.80
CA LYS A 784 -57.06 25.12 -6.34
C LYS A 784 -56.18 26.15 -5.61
N PHE A 785 -56.28 27.43 -6.00
CA PHE A 785 -55.37 28.51 -5.57
C PHE A 785 -55.36 28.76 -4.05
N ASN A 786 -56.51 28.66 -3.38
CA ASN A 786 -56.60 28.85 -1.92
C ASN A 786 -55.76 27.82 -1.16
N LYS A 787 -55.78 26.55 -1.59
CA LYS A 787 -54.95 25.49 -1.00
C LYS A 787 -53.46 25.74 -1.26
N ALA A 788 -53.10 26.19 -2.48
CA ALA A 788 -51.72 26.54 -2.81
C ALA A 788 -51.16 27.63 -1.88
N PHE A 789 -51.98 28.64 -1.55
CA PHE A 789 -51.61 29.71 -0.63
C PHE A 789 -51.40 29.24 0.81
N VAL A 790 -52.22 28.29 1.29
CA VAL A 790 -52.02 27.67 2.61
C VAL A 790 -50.67 26.94 2.68
N PHE A 791 -50.32 26.16 1.66
CA PHE A 791 -49.00 25.50 1.59
C PHE A 791 -47.84 26.48 1.51
N TRP A 792 -48.00 27.60 0.81
CA TRP A 792 -47.02 28.68 0.76
C TRP A 792 -46.78 29.31 2.14
N GLN A 793 -47.84 29.59 2.91
CA GLN A 793 -47.70 30.11 4.27
C GLN A 793 -47.05 29.10 5.22
N GLU A 794 -47.42 27.82 5.11
CA GLU A 794 -46.83 26.75 5.90
C GLU A 794 -45.32 26.63 5.64
N MET A 795 -44.90 26.72 4.38
CA MET A 795 -43.48 26.75 4.01
C MET A 795 -42.72 27.91 4.68
N GLN A 796 -43.31 29.11 4.72
CA GLN A 796 -42.68 30.27 5.37
C GLN A 796 -42.56 30.11 6.88
N LYS A 797 -43.58 29.53 7.54
CA LYS A 797 -43.54 29.26 8.99
C LYS A 797 -42.40 28.31 9.38
N GLN A 798 -42.06 27.37 8.51
CA GLN A 798 -40.95 26.45 8.72
C GLN A 798 -39.57 27.07 8.39
N GLY A 799 -39.51 28.38 8.12
CA GLY A 799 -38.26 29.11 7.88
C GLY A 799 -37.63 28.86 6.52
N MET A 800 -38.34 28.20 5.60
CA MET A 800 -37.82 27.92 4.25
C MET A 800 -37.97 29.13 3.33
N LYS A 801 -36.88 29.50 2.64
CA LYS A 801 -36.88 30.60 1.67
C LYS A 801 -37.45 30.13 0.32
N PRO A 802 -38.48 30.79 -0.23
CA PRO A 802 -38.99 30.44 -1.56
C PRO A 802 -37.98 30.76 -2.66
N ASN A 803 -37.88 29.88 -3.66
CA ASN A 803 -37.04 30.10 -4.84
C ASN A 803 -37.77 30.97 -5.88
N THR A 804 -37.03 31.52 -6.85
CA THR A 804 -37.56 32.37 -7.93
C THR A 804 -38.71 31.72 -8.70
N ILE A 805 -38.56 30.43 -9.05
CA ILE A 805 -39.57 29.67 -9.81
C ILE A 805 -40.90 29.58 -9.03
N MET A 806 -40.85 29.45 -7.71
CA MET A 806 -42.04 29.36 -6.88
C MET A 806 -42.73 30.71 -6.69
N TYR A 807 -41.98 31.83 -6.64
CA TYR A 807 -42.57 33.17 -6.75
C TYR A 807 -43.29 33.35 -8.10
N THR A 808 -42.66 33.01 -9.22
CA THR A 808 -43.28 33.07 -10.56
C THR A 808 -44.54 32.19 -10.63
N THR A 809 -44.49 30.98 -10.07
CA THR A 809 -45.61 30.03 -10.06
C THR A 809 -46.80 30.54 -9.24
N MET A 810 -46.54 31.12 -8.06
CA MET A 810 -47.59 31.69 -7.21
C MET A 810 -48.20 32.96 -7.81
N ILE A 811 -47.37 33.84 -8.39
CA ILE A 811 -47.84 35.04 -9.09
C ILE A 811 -48.72 34.65 -10.28
N SER A 812 -48.30 33.64 -11.06
CA SER A 812 -49.12 33.08 -12.14
C SER A 812 -50.45 32.52 -11.65
N GLY A 813 -50.43 31.77 -10.54
CA GLY A 813 -51.63 31.22 -9.94
C GLY A 813 -52.60 32.31 -9.50
N LEU A 814 -52.11 33.32 -8.76
CA LEU A 814 -52.91 34.43 -8.25
C LEU A 814 -53.45 35.33 -9.36
N ALA A 815 -52.66 35.62 -10.39
CA ALA A 815 -53.09 36.38 -11.57
C ALA A 815 -54.19 35.64 -12.34
N LYS A 816 -54.06 34.33 -12.55
CA LYS A 816 -55.10 33.50 -13.19
C LYS A 816 -56.35 33.33 -12.33
N ALA A 817 -56.23 33.43 -11.01
CA ALA A 817 -57.35 33.43 -10.07
C ALA A 817 -58.12 34.76 -10.04
N GLY A 818 -57.62 35.81 -10.72
CA GLY A 818 -58.18 37.16 -10.68
C GLY A 818 -57.81 37.97 -9.43
N ASN A 819 -56.97 37.44 -8.53
CA ASN A 819 -56.53 38.13 -7.33
C ASN A 819 -55.26 38.94 -7.59
N MET A 820 -55.40 40.00 -8.39
CA MET A 820 -54.26 40.76 -8.90
C MET A 820 -53.58 41.61 -7.82
N LEU A 821 -54.31 42.03 -6.78
CA LEU A 821 -53.75 42.82 -5.66
C LEU A 821 -52.71 42.04 -4.85
N GLU A 822 -52.97 40.76 -4.56
CA GLU A 822 -52.01 39.92 -3.83
C GLU A 822 -50.87 39.43 -4.73
N ALA A 823 -51.12 39.23 -6.03
CA ALA A 823 -50.05 38.94 -6.99
C ALA A 823 -49.03 40.08 -7.07
N ASP A 824 -49.49 41.33 -7.08
CA ASP A 824 -48.66 42.53 -7.12
C ASP A 824 -47.83 42.73 -5.83
N LYS A 825 -48.47 42.55 -4.66
CA LYS A 825 -47.73 42.52 -3.38
C LYS A 825 -46.66 41.44 -3.34
N LEU A 826 -46.93 40.25 -3.88
CA LEU A 826 -45.96 39.15 -3.91
C LEU A 826 -44.80 39.47 -4.86
N PHE A 827 -45.09 40.13 -5.98
CA PHE A 827 -44.09 40.55 -6.97
C PHE A 827 -43.15 41.62 -6.43
N GLU A 828 -43.67 42.62 -5.72
CA GLU A 828 -42.84 43.64 -5.07
C GLU A 828 -42.02 43.08 -3.91
N ARG A 829 -42.59 42.14 -3.12
CA ARG A 829 -41.83 41.41 -2.11
C ARG A 829 -40.70 40.56 -2.70
N PHE A 830 -40.91 40.01 -3.90
CA PHE A 830 -39.89 39.24 -4.60
C PHE A 830 -38.72 40.12 -5.06
N LYS A 831 -38.99 41.32 -5.59
CA LYS A 831 -37.96 42.33 -5.91
C LYS A 831 -37.20 42.79 -4.65
N ALA A 832 -37.93 43.09 -3.56
CA ALA A 832 -37.34 43.58 -2.30
C ALA A 832 -36.38 42.57 -1.64
N ASN A 833 -36.61 41.27 -1.84
CA ASN A 833 -35.74 40.20 -1.34
C ASN A 833 -34.50 39.95 -2.21
N GLY A 834 -34.23 40.80 -3.22
CA GLY A 834 -33.11 40.64 -4.15
C GLY A 834 -33.36 39.59 -5.25
N GLY A 835 -34.61 39.17 -5.45
CA GLY A 835 -34.99 38.27 -6.53
C GLY A 835 -35.04 39.00 -7.88
N ILE A 836 -34.49 38.37 -8.93
CA ILE A 836 -34.58 38.87 -10.31
C ILE A 836 -35.77 38.17 -10.98
N PRO A 837 -36.86 38.88 -11.32
CA PRO A 837 -37.99 38.28 -12.03
C PRO A 837 -37.59 37.87 -13.43
N ASP A 838 -37.96 36.64 -13.78
CA ASP A 838 -37.79 36.11 -15.13
C ASP A 838 -38.76 36.79 -16.11
N SER A 839 -38.48 36.63 -17.40
CA SER A 839 -39.35 37.15 -18.46
C SER A 839 -40.79 36.63 -18.33
N ALA A 840 -40.98 35.39 -17.89
CA ALA A 840 -42.30 34.81 -17.68
C ALA A 840 -43.10 35.56 -16.60
N CYS A 841 -42.49 35.89 -15.47
CA CYS A 841 -43.13 36.59 -14.36
C CYS A 841 -43.59 37.99 -14.77
N TYR A 842 -42.75 38.75 -15.47
CA TYR A 842 -43.14 40.07 -15.97
C TYR A 842 -44.28 39.99 -16.99
N ASN A 843 -44.21 39.05 -17.94
CA ASN A 843 -45.28 38.89 -18.94
C ASN A 843 -46.63 38.53 -18.28
N ILE A 844 -46.60 37.64 -17.28
CA ILE A 844 -47.79 37.25 -16.49
C ILE A 844 -48.37 38.44 -15.73
N MET A 845 -47.53 39.28 -15.11
CA MET A 845 -47.97 40.47 -14.40
C MET A 845 -48.60 41.50 -15.35
N ILE A 846 -48.00 41.73 -16.51
CA ILE A 846 -48.54 42.64 -17.54
C ILE A 846 -49.89 42.13 -18.04
N GLU A 847 -50.02 40.83 -18.37
CA GLU A 847 -51.31 40.25 -18.76
C GLU A 847 -52.36 40.38 -17.66
N GLY A 848 -52.01 40.07 -16.41
CA GLY A 848 -52.92 40.13 -15.26
C GLY A 848 -53.41 41.55 -14.95
N LEU A 849 -52.51 42.54 -14.96
CA LEU A 849 -52.86 43.95 -14.72
C LEU A 849 -53.67 44.55 -15.89
N SER A 850 -53.36 44.15 -17.12
CA SER A 850 -54.12 44.56 -18.31
C SER A 850 -55.56 44.03 -18.27
N LEU A 851 -55.75 42.78 -17.85
CA LEU A 851 -57.07 42.17 -17.66
C LEU A 851 -57.84 42.76 -16.46
N ALA A 852 -57.15 43.31 -15.47
CA ALA A 852 -57.73 44.01 -14.32
C ALA A 852 -58.03 45.50 -14.58
N ASN A 853 -57.96 45.97 -15.84
CA ASN A 853 -58.13 47.36 -16.26
C ASN A 853 -57.15 48.37 -15.63
N LYS A 854 -55.99 47.92 -15.15
CA LYS A 854 -54.89 48.77 -14.62
C LYS A 854 -53.84 49.03 -15.71
N ALA A 855 -54.28 49.62 -16.83
CA ALA A 855 -53.48 49.72 -18.05
C ALA A 855 -52.16 50.50 -17.88
N MET A 856 -52.15 51.56 -17.07
CA MET A 856 -50.95 52.39 -16.86
C MET A 856 -49.89 51.70 -15.99
N GLU A 857 -50.31 50.96 -14.95
CA GLU A 857 -49.40 50.15 -14.12
C GLU A 857 -48.79 49.02 -14.97
N ALA A 858 -49.60 48.39 -15.84
CA ALA A 858 -49.12 47.38 -16.78
C ALA A 858 -48.11 47.94 -17.79
N TYR A 859 -48.30 49.18 -18.27
CA TYR A 859 -47.35 49.86 -19.16
C TYR A 859 -46.02 50.20 -18.47
N GLN A 860 -46.05 50.64 -17.20
CA GLN A 860 -44.82 50.89 -16.43
C GLN A 860 -43.97 49.62 -16.28
N LEU A 861 -44.61 48.47 -16.00
CA LEU A 861 -43.94 47.17 -15.95
C LEU A 861 -43.41 46.71 -17.31
N PHE A 862 -44.08 47.08 -18.40
CA PHE A 862 -43.64 46.84 -19.77
C PHE A 862 -42.37 47.63 -20.12
N GLU A 863 -42.24 48.89 -19.68
CA GLU A 863 -41.00 49.64 -19.87
C GLU A 863 -39.86 49.12 -19.00
N GLU A 864 -40.15 48.73 -17.75
CA GLU A 864 -39.17 48.09 -16.86
C GLU A 864 -38.61 46.80 -17.47
N THR A 865 -39.45 46.00 -18.13
CA THR A 865 -39.01 44.78 -18.83
C THR A 865 -38.10 45.06 -20.01
N ARG A 866 -38.41 46.10 -20.80
CA ARG A 866 -37.57 46.53 -21.94
C ARG A 866 -36.20 47.00 -21.48
N PHE A 867 -36.15 47.83 -20.43
CA PHE A 867 -34.88 48.35 -19.90
C PHE A 867 -33.97 47.22 -19.39
N LYS A 868 -34.56 46.17 -18.80
CA LYS A 868 -33.85 44.98 -18.31
C LYS A 868 -33.47 43.97 -19.40
N GLY A 869 -33.89 44.17 -20.65
CA GLY A 869 -33.61 43.26 -21.76
C GLY A 869 -34.34 41.91 -21.69
N CYS A 870 -35.43 41.82 -20.95
CA CYS A 870 -36.23 40.58 -20.84
C CYS A 870 -37.13 40.39 -22.08
N ASN A 871 -37.30 39.13 -22.51
CA ASN A 871 -38.11 38.83 -23.70
C ASN A 871 -39.61 38.98 -23.42
N ILE A 872 -40.31 39.78 -24.22
CA ILE A 872 -41.75 40.06 -24.07
C ILE A 872 -42.53 39.20 -25.07
N TYR A 873 -43.55 38.48 -24.61
CA TYR A 873 -44.33 37.61 -25.49
C TYR A 873 -45.30 38.43 -26.36
N THR A 874 -45.46 38.02 -27.61
CA THR A 874 -46.38 38.65 -28.57
C THR A 874 -47.81 38.70 -28.04
N LYS A 875 -48.25 37.63 -27.36
CA LYS A 875 -49.56 37.55 -26.69
C LYS A 875 -49.73 38.64 -25.62
N THR A 876 -48.71 38.87 -24.80
CA THR A 876 -48.72 39.87 -23.72
C THR A 876 -48.84 41.28 -24.28
N CYS A 877 -48.10 41.61 -25.36
CA CYS A 877 -48.21 42.89 -26.05
C CYS A 877 -49.62 43.15 -26.62
N VAL A 878 -50.27 42.13 -27.16
CA VAL A 878 -51.65 42.25 -27.70
C VAL A 878 -52.65 42.54 -26.58
N ILE A 879 -52.55 41.84 -25.45
CA ILE A 879 -53.43 42.04 -24.29
C ILE A 879 -53.22 43.44 -23.68
N LEU A 880 -51.97 43.89 -23.58
CA LEU A 880 -51.64 45.23 -23.10
C LEU A 880 -52.19 46.32 -24.04
N LEU A 881 -52.03 46.15 -25.36
CA LEU A 881 -52.58 47.07 -26.37
C LEU A 881 -54.10 47.22 -26.27
N ASP A 882 -54.82 46.11 -26.09
CA ASP A 882 -56.27 46.14 -25.92
C ASP A 882 -56.68 46.91 -24.65
N SER A 883 -55.97 46.70 -23.54
CA SER A 883 -56.22 47.44 -22.29
C SER A 883 -55.90 48.93 -22.40
N LEU A 884 -54.83 49.31 -23.12
CA LEU A 884 -54.43 50.70 -23.31
C LEU A 884 -55.37 51.46 -24.24
N HIS A 885 -55.89 50.81 -25.28
CA HIS A 885 -56.94 51.39 -26.12
C HIS A 885 -58.24 51.59 -25.33
N LYS A 886 -58.63 50.61 -24.48
CA LYS A 886 -59.79 50.74 -23.60
C LYS A 886 -59.65 51.85 -22.56
N ALA A 887 -58.43 52.20 -22.17
CA ALA A 887 -58.11 53.29 -21.25
C ALA A 887 -57.79 54.63 -21.96
N GLU A 888 -58.01 54.73 -23.27
CA GLU A 888 -57.74 55.92 -24.12
C GLU A 888 -56.27 56.43 -24.08
N CYS A 889 -55.31 55.57 -23.72
CA CYS A 889 -53.87 55.90 -23.63
C CYS A 889 -53.16 55.70 -24.98
N LEU A 890 -53.44 56.58 -25.95
CA LEU A 890 -53.05 56.40 -27.36
C LEU A 890 -51.52 56.45 -27.63
N GLU A 891 -50.76 57.26 -26.89
CA GLU A 891 -49.31 57.38 -27.07
C GLU A 891 -48.58 56.11 -26.62
N GLN A 892 -48.96 55.59 -25.46
CA GLN A 892 -48.45 54.36 -24.88
C GLN A 892 -48.82 53.15 -25.77
N ALA A 893 -50.04 53.12 -26.30
CA ALA A 893 -50.47 52.09 -27.25
C ALA A 893 -49.62 52.10 -28.54
N ALA A 894 -49.24 53.27 -29.07
CA ALA A 894 -48.38 53.37 -30.24
C ALA A 894 -46.97 52.77 -29.99
N ILE A 895 -46.42 52.98 -28.79
CA ILE A 895 -45.11 52.44 -28.38
C ILE A 895 -45.16 50.91 -28.28
N VAL A 896 -46.17 50.34 -27.62
CA VAL A 896 -46.33 48.87 -27.52
C VAL A 896 -46.57 48.26 -28.91
N GLY A 897 -47.33 48.94 -29.77
CA GLY A 897 -47.58 48.52 -31.16
C GLY A 897 -46.35 48.56 -32.07
N ALA A 898 -45.37 49.41 -31.79
CA ALA A 898 -44.07 49.39 -32.48
C ALA A 898 -43.23 48.17 -32.08
N VAL A 899 -43.16 47.88 -30.77
CA VAL A 899 -42.43 46.71 -30.23
C VAL A 899 -43.04 45.39 -30.68
N LEU A 900 -44.37 45.30 -30.78
CA LEU A 900 -45.04 44.12 -31.33
C LEU A 900 -44.66 43.87 -32.80
N ARG A 901 -44.47 44.93 -33.59
CA ARG A 901 -44.04 44.82 -35.00
C ARG A 901 -42.57 44.39 -35.13
N GLU A 902 -41.70 44.85 -34.24
CA GLU A 902 -40.29 44.41 -34.21
C GLU A 902 -40.15 42.94 -33.78
N THR A 903 -40.87 42.54 -32.71
CA THR A 903 -40.87 41.16 -32.23
C THR A 903 -41.47 40.19 -33.27
N ALA A 904 -42.53 40.56 -33.98
CA ALA A 904 -43.09 39.76 -35.07
C ALA A 904 -42.11 39.60 -36.25
N LYS A 905 -41.37 40.65 -36.62
CA LYS A 905 -40.33 40.57 -37.66
C LYS A 905 -39.17 39.65 -37.25
N SER A 906 -38.75 39.71 -35.99
CA SER A 906 -37.69 38.84 -35.47
C SER A 906 -38.07 37.35 -35.45
N GLN A 907 -39.33 37.02 -35.09
CA GLN A 907 -39.82 35.64 -35.11
C GLN A 907 -39.99 35.07 -36.53
N HIS A 908 -40.36 35.91 -37.51
CA HIS A 908 -40.40 35.49 -38.91
C HIS A 908 -39.02 35.18 -39.49
N ALA A 909 -37.98 35.94 -39.11
CA ALA A 909 -36.61 35.70 -39.53
C ALA A 909 -36.01 34.40 -38.94
N VAL A 910 -36.41 34.01 -37.72
CA VAL A 910 -35.97 32.77 -37.05
C VAL A 910 -36.66 31.52 -37.59
N ARG A 911 -37.88 31.65 -38.15
CA ARG A 911 -38.59 30.53 -38.81
C ARG A 911 -38.16 30.28 -40.27
N SER A 912 -37.40 31.19 -40.86
CA SER A 912 -36.86 31.05 -42.24
C SER A 912 -35.40 30.58 -42.29
N LEU A 913 -34.81 30.26 -41.14
CA LEU A 913 -33.51 29.60 -40.94
C LEU A 913 -33.78 28.19 -40.42
#